data_AF-A0A1Q7UKL3-F1
#
_entry.id   AF-A0A1Q7UKL3-F1
#
_cell.length_a   1.000
_cell.length_b   1.000
_cell.length_c   1.000
_cell.angle_alpha   90.00
_cell.angle_beta   90.00
_cell.angle_gamma   90.00
#
_symmetry.space_group_name_H-M   'P 1'
#
loop_
_entity.id
_entity.type
_entity.pdbx_description
1 polymer ?
#
loop_
_entity_poly.entity_id
_entity_poly.type
_entity_poly.pdbx_seq_one_letter_code
_entity_poly.pdbx_strand_id
1 'polypeptide(L)'
;RLASGESAEAARLARGTLRAAALATVPLVVVGLVLAEPLSRLLKIDSLTPVVFTVLTLSTALVLPVAMGVLQGEQRFTAIAGLYVLPWVVRLVFLGLLAAAGARLSGATFATLAGAVAVTAVAYALIREPLRGAAPLPRSELVTFLRYLAPVAIGLVGIALLTHVDILVVKARFSGSDAGAYGAASAFARVGFFLPTAILAVLFPRTAARQARGEETEDILGRSLLATAGFCGALALFYAATGPGLVALTFGPDFSAAGDVVAPLSVAIGLFSLANVLVAYHLSRGEARYAWIVGAGVVAQVAALATIPSSLTAVAWTNVVVGVALLAAHELFVESSVPALRAGARHARGATGRVRAVLPEAALATLGTVVFVCILFWPVVAHMGSTILGNLGSDATATVAGFWEQRHEGGYHVLGLTHHTYSGAPFGWDQTNAYNTQVFLAYYPTYLLSHLIGEVAAYNLTTLAGFALSGLAMYLLVRMLGCTALVAAWAALVLIVFPFHFAHEEHASLLHVEVLALLFVALLAAAQRPTWLRIALVGVANLACWLMSGYFGPMAAVSTIAFAIGVVVVERRRGVRLLIGATIVAVIAAGVLGTVAVASNTNAGAGLNRAVGDLRVFGIRPADLLVPPSGNIVLGDRLESFWSAHQHGATRAEVINYLGWLTIALAVVWLVYCWRRWPEIGERRRLATAGLVAAFVAGLLFALPSPLLGIPMPARLLYAFVPAFRVLSRWDFLLITALAPLAALGLQVVWRALARRSVALAAAAVLLAMVVSFLELSLHPAKPRFRSTPAPAEFEAVKKTPPGVLAEYPLGYSDVFRLWQRVHGRRLVNGAPPGSAADTARMMLLDPAQPGTAEALSLLGVTAVGINPGAHVDAEVLPGNLAGDRRYKLVGRFPDGA
;
A
#
# COMPACT_ATOMS: atom_id res chain seq x y z
N ARG A 1 -29.68 -20.98 27.18
CA ARG A 1 -30.86 -21.13 26.30
C ARG A 1 -30.54 -21.99 25.07
N LEU A 2 -29.90 -21.50 23.99
CA LEU A 2 -29.60 -22.39 22.84
C LEU A 2 -28.62 -23.52 23.17
N ALA A 3 -27.54 -23.23 23.92
CA ALA A 3 -26.58 -24.25 24.36
C ALA A 3 -27.16 -25.25 25.38
N SER A 4 -28.27 -24.91 26.04
CA SER A 4 -29.00 -25.76 26.99
C SER A 4 -30.16 -26.52 26.34
N GLY A 5 -30.35 -26.43 25.01
CA GLY A 5 -31.44 -27.11 24.29
C GLY A 5 -32.80 -26.40 24.34
N GLU A 6 -32.89 -25.23 24.98
CA GLU A 6 -34.13 -24.46 25.18
C GLU A 6 -34.42 -23.52 23.99
N SER A 7 -34.63 -24.09 22.81
CA SER A 7 -34.84 -23.32 21.57
C SER A 7 -36.07 -22.41 21.63
N ALA A 8 -37.17 -22.88 22.23
CA ALA A 8 -38.40 -22.10 22.40
C ALA A 8 -38.20 -20.87 23.31
N GLU A 9 -37.39 -21.00 24.36
CA GLU A 9 -37.10 -19.90 25.28
C GLU A 9 -36.14 -18.86 24.68
N ALA A 10 -35.22 -19.32 23.84
CA ALA A 10 -34.35 -18.44 23.06
C ALA A 10 -35.16 -17.62 22.05
N ALA A 11 -36.08 -18.26 21.32
CA ALA A 11 -36.95 -17.58 20.37
C ALA A 11 -37.91 -16.59 21.05
N ARG A 12 -38.44 -16.95 22.23
CA ARG A 12 -39.27 -16.06 23.07
C ARG A 12 -38.49 -14.83 23.53
N LEU A 13 -37.26 -15.01 24.03
CA LEU A 13 -36.38 -13.90 24.42
C LEU A 13 -36.06 -13.00 23.22
N ALA A 14 -35.67 -13.58 22.09
CA ALA A 14 -35.35 -12.86 20.86
C ALA A 14 -36.55 -12.03 20.35
N ARG A 15 -37.76 -12.60 20.34
CA ARG A 15 -38.98 -11.88 19.96
C ARG A 15 -39.29 -10.73 20.92
N GLY A 16 -39.17 -11.00 22.23
CA GLY A 16 -39.42 -10.01 23.27
C GLY A 16 -38.45 -8.82 23.22
N THR A 17 -37.15 -9.09 23.11
CA THR A 17 -36.12 -8.05 23.04
C THR A 17 -36.16 -7.28 21.74
N LEU A 18 -36.43 -7.93 20.60
CA LEU A 18 -36.56 -7.25 19.31
C LEU A 18 -37.78 -6.33 19.28
N ARG A 19 -38.91 -6.76 19.84
CA ARG A 19 -40.11 -5.92 19.98
C ARG A 19 -39.86 -4.73 20.91
N ALA A 20 -39.20 -4.95 22.05
CA ALA A 20 -38.84 -3.88 22.97
C ALA A 20 -37.87 -2.87 22.31
N ALA A 21 -36.87 -3.36 21.56
CA ALA A 21 -35.95 -2.52 20.81
C ALA A 21 -36.68 -1.68 19.75
N ALA A 22 -37.55 -2.29 18.94
CA ALA A 22 -38.33 -1.57 17.92
C ALA A 22 -39.25 -0.50 18.53
N LEU A 23 -39.88 -0.80 19.67
CA LEU A 23 -40.71 0.18 20.40
C LEU A 23 -39.87 1.30 21.00
N ALA A 24 -38.68 0.99 21.55
CA ALA A 24 -37.77 1.98 22.11
C ALA A 24 -37.09 2.86 21.04
N THR A 25 -36.99 2.38 19.81
CA THR A 25 -36.48 3.16 18.67
C THR A 25 -37.37 4.36 18.34
N VAL A 26 -38.70 4.24 18.45
CA VAL A 26 -39.63 5.31 18.10
C VAL A 26 -39.38 6.60 18.91
N PRO A 27 -39.40 6.58 20.26
CA PRO A 27 -39.11 7.78 21.03
C PRO A 27 -37.67 8.26 20.82
N LEU A 28 -36.70 7.37 20.62
CA LEU A 28 -35.31 7.75 20.31
C LEU A 28 -35.20 8.57 19.01
N VAL A 29 -35.87 8.13 17.94
CA VAL A 29 -35.90 8.85 16.66
C VAL A 29 -36.67 10.15 16.78
N VAL A 30 -37.82 10.16 17.47
CA VAL A 30 -38.62 11.38 17.68
C VAL A 30 -37.80 12.43 18.45
N VAL A 31 -37.16 12.05 19.54
CA VAL A 31 -36.28 12.94 20.30
C VAL A 31 -35.12 13.44 19.43
N GLY A 32 -34.49 12.54 18.66
CA GLY A 32 -33.44 12.93 17.73
C GLY A 32 -33.90 13.94 16.67
N LEU A 33 -35.11 13.78 16.13
CA LEU A 33 -35.68 14.70 15.13
C LEU A 33 -36.04 16.06 15.75
N VAL A 34 -36.58 16.07 16.97
CA VAL A 34 -36.83 17.30 17.73
C VAL A 34 -35.52 18.04 18.01
N LEU A 35 -34.45 17.31 18.31
CA LEU A 35 -33.13 17.87 18.54
C LEU A 35 -32.37 18.22 17.25
N ALA A 36 -32.85 17.83 16.07
CA ALA A 36 -32.12 18.03 14.81
C ALA A 36 -31.84 19.52 14.53
N GLU A 37 -32.82 20.39 14.73
CA GLU A 37 -32.67 21.83 14.51
C GLU A 37 -31.73 22.48 15.55
N PRO A 38 -31.89 22.27 16.88
CA PRO A 38 -30.91 22.71 17.87
C PRO A 38 -29.49 22.21 17.60
N LEU A 39 -29.34 20.94 17.19
CA LEU A 39 -28.05 20.35 16.87
C LEU A 39 -27.44 20.98 15.62
N SER A 40 -28.25 21.28 14.59
CA SER A 40 -27.78 21.96 13.37
C SER A 40 -27.20 23.33 13.69
N ARG A 41 -27.87 24.10 14.57
CA ARG A 41 -27.39 25.42 15.02
C ARG A 41 -26.14 25.31 15.90
N LEU A 42 -26.14 24.40 16.87
CA LEU A 42 -25.01 24.16 17.77
C LEU A 42 -23.74 23.74 17.01
N LEU A 43 -23.91 22.87 16.00
CA LEU A 43 -22.83 22.33 15.19
C LEU A 43 -22.52 23.17 13.94
N LYS A 44 -23.17 24.32 13.75
CA LYS A 44 -22.98 25.23 12.61
C LYS A 44 -23.09 24.51 11.26
N ILE A 45 -24.18 23.78 11.06
CA ILE A 45 -24.49 23.05 9.82
C ILE A 45 -25.55 23.84 9.03
N ASP A 46 -25.20 24.25 7.81
CA ASP A 46 -26.04 25.12 6.98
C ASP A 46 -27.31 24.45 6.46
N SER A 47 -27.32 23.12 6.38
CA SER A 47 -28.45 22.32 5.88
C SER A 47 -28.95 21.35 6.94
N LEU A 48 -30.26 21.34 7.15
CA LEU A 48 -30.91 20.40 8.07
C LEU A 48 -30.94 18.95 7.53
N THR A 49 -30.89 18.78 6.20
CA THR A 49 -31.06 17.47 5.54
C THR A 49 -30.00 16.43 5.96
N PRO A 50 -28.69 16.72 5.98
CA PRO A 50 -27.69 15.79 6.50
C PRO A 50 -27.91 15.39 7.97
N VAL A 51 -28.41 16.32 8.80
CA VAL A 51 -28.70 16.06 10.21
C VAL A 51 -29.88 15.11 10.33
N VAL A 52 -30.95 15.35 9.59
CA VAL A 52 -32.13 14.49 9.55
C VAL A 52 -31.76 13.08 9.07
N PHE A 53 -31.01 12.94 7.97
CA PHE A 53 -30.57 11.61 7.52
C PHE A 53 -29.71 10.88 8.56
N THR A 54 -28.83 11.61 9.25
CA THR A 54 -28.03 11.05 10.34
C THR A 54 -28.90 10.61 11.51
N VAL A 55 -29.86 11.43 11.94
CA VAL A 55 -30.82 11.07 12.99
C VAL A 55 -31.65 9.85 12.60
N LEU A 56 -32.09 9.75 11.35
CA LEU A 56 -32.85 8.61 10.86
C LEU A 56 -32.06 7.30 10.92
N THR A 57 -30.71 7.31 10.96
CA THR A 57 -29.92 6.08 11.19
C THR A 57 -30.20 5.45 12.55
N LEU A 58 -30.64 6.25 13.55
CA LEU A 58 -31.06 5.77 14.87
C LEU A 58 -32.23 4.80 14.79
N SER A 59 -33.01 4.81 13.69
CA SER A 59 -34.07 3.83 13.43
C SER A 59 -33.56 2.37 13.46
N THR A 60 -32.26 2.18 13.21
CA THR A 60 -31.61 0.86 13.16
C THR A 60 -30.80 0.53 14.41
N ALA A 61 -30.48 1.54 15.23
CA ALA A 61 -29.46 1.46 16.28
C ALA A 61 -29.77 0.44 17.40
N LEU A 62 -31.05 0.21 17.71
CA LEU A 62 -31.46 -0.79 18.70
C LEU A 62 -31.85 -2.14 18.07
N VAL A 63 -32.41 -2.12 16.86
CA VAL A 63 -32.95 -3.31 16.19
C VAL A 63 -31.83 -4.18 15.63
N LEU A 64 -30.84 -3.57 14.96
CA LEU A 64 -29.75 -4.29 14.30
C LEU A 64 -28.88 -5.07 15.30
N PRO A 65 -28.40 -4.51 16.43
CA PRO A 65 -27.60 -5.26 17.39
C PRO A 65 -28.34 -6.45 18.00
N VAL A 66 -29.65 -6.32 18.24
CA VAL A 66 -30.48 -7.45 18.72
C VAL A 66 -30.54 -8.54 17.65
N ALA A 67 -30.79 -8.18 16.39
CA ALA A 67 -30.82 -9.14 15.29
C ALA A 67 -29.46 -9.84 15.09
N MET A 68 -28.36 -9.09 15.16
CA MET A 68 -27.00 -9.62 15.12
C MET A 68 -26.71 -10.54 16.29
N GLY A 69 -27.17 -10.19 17.50
CA GLY A 69 -27.05 -11.01 18.71
C GLY A 69 -27.79 -12.35 18.59
N VAL A 70 -28.98 -12.37 17.96
CA VAL A 70 -29.72 -13.61 17.65
C VAL A 70 -28.92 -14.48 16.68
N LEU A 71 -28.45 -13.92 15.56
CA LEU A 71 -27.63 -14.65 14.59
C LEU A 71 -26.31 -15.17 15.20
N GLN A 72 -25.72 -14.40 16.12
CA GLN A 72 -24.51 -14.78 16.86
C GLN A 72 -24.78 -15.92 17.84
N GLY A 73 -25.93 -15.88 18.54
CA GLY A 73 -26.39 -16.97 19.40
C GLY A 73 -26.70 -18.26 18.61
N GLU A 74 -27.23 -18.13 17.40
CA GLU A 74 -27.45 -19.24 16.45
C GLU A 74 -26.16 -19.72 15.75
N GLN A 75 -25.01 -19.11 16.04
CA GLN A 75 -23.71 -19.42 15.41
C GLN A 75 -23.71 -19.28 13.87
N ARG A 76 -24.57 -18.41 13.32
CA ARG A 76 -24.66 -18.15 11.86
C ARG A 76 -23.58 -17.17 11.41
N PHE A 77 -22.33 -17.51 11.65
CA PHE A 77 -21.17 -16.63 11.42
C PHE A 77 -21.02 -16.18 9.96
N THR A 78 -21.40 -17.01 8.99
CA THR A 78 -21.41 -16.63 7.57
C THR A 78 -22.40 -15.52 7.27
N ALA A 79 -23.58 -15.55 7.89
CA ALA A 79 -24.57 -14.49 7.76
C ALA A 79 -24.08 -13.19 8.42
N ILE A 80 -23.50 -13.29 9.61
CA ILE A 80 -22.90 -12.16 10.34
C ILE A 80 -21.79 -11.51 9.51
N ALA A 81 -20.90 -12.30 8.92
CA ALA A 81 -19.85 -11.79 8.04
C ALA A 81 -20.42 -11.02 6.84
N GLY A 82 -21.47 -11.56 6.19
CA GLY A 82 -22.18 -10.86 5.13
C GLY A 82 -22.81 -9.54 5.59
N LEU A 83 -23.42 -9.52 6.77
CA LEU A 83 -24.04 -8.32 7.35
C LEU A 83 -23.00 -7.25 7.74
N TYR A 84 -21.77 -7.62 8.11
CA TYR A 84 -20.70 -6.64 8.33
C TYR A 84 -20.24 -5.95 7.04
N VAL A 85 -20.29 -6.65 5.89
CA VAL A 85 -19.82 -6.13 4.60
C VAL A 85 -20.91 -5.35 3.86
N LEU A 86 -22.16 -5.82 3.92
CA LEU A 86 -23.30 -5.25 3.22
C LEU A 86 -23.45 -3.71 3.35
N PRO A 87 -23.42 -3.09 4.55
CA PRO A 87 -23.63 -1.65 4.67
C PRO A 87 -22.52 -0.85 3.98
N TRP A 88 -21.29 -1.36 3.93
CA TRP A 88 -20.19 -0.72 3.21
C TRP A 88 -20.37 -0.78 1.70
N VAL A 89 -20.77 -1.94 1.17
CA VAL A 89 -21.05 -2.09 -0.26
C VAL A 89 -22.18 -1.15 -0.69
N VAL A 90 -23.30 -1.15 0.04
CA VAL A 90 -24.44 -0.27 -0.23
C VAL A 90 -24.01 1.20 -0.13
N ARG A 91 -23.27 1.56 0.93
CA ARG A 91 -22.78 2.93 1.11
C ARG A 91 -21.89 3.37 -0.05
N LEU A 92 -20.95 2.54 -0.52
CA LEU A 92 -20.06 2.89 -1.63
C LEU A 92 -20.83 3.06 -2.95
N VAL A 93 -21.79 2.17 -3.23
CA VAL A 93 -22.65 2.28 -4.43
C VAL A 93 -23.45 3.57 -4.42
N PHE A 94 -24.19 3.85 -3.33
CA PHE A 94 -24.99 5.07 -3.24
C PHE A 94 -24.13 6.34 -3.17
N LEU A 95 -22.99 6.30 -2.48
CA LEU A 95 -22.06 7.43 -2.43
C LEU A 95 -21.55 7.77 -3.83
N GLY A 96 -21.13 6.77 -4.63
CA GLY A 96 -20.67 6.99 -5.99
C GLY A 96 -21.76 7.55 -6.91
N LEU A 97 -22.97 6.97 -6.85
CA LEU A 97 -24.11 7.43 -7.64
C LEU A 97 -24.53 8.86 -7.29
N LEU A 98 -24.64 9.17 -5.99
CA LEU A 98 -25.09 10.47 -5.52
C LEU A 98 -24.02 11.55 -5.68
N ALA A 99 -22.74 11.20 -5.50
CA ALA A 99 -21.63 12.10 -5.80
C ALA A 99 -21.59 12.45 -7.29
N ALA A 100 -21.80 11.47 -8.18
CA ALA A 100 -21.90 11.71 -9.63
C ALA A 100 -23.11 12.60 -10.00
N ALA A 101 -24.19 12.53 -9.22
CA ALA A 101 -25.36 13.40 -9.35
C ALA A 101 -25.18 14.80 -8.70
N GLY A 102 -23.97 15.13 -8.20
CA GLY A 102 -23.67 16.41 -7.56
C GLY A 102 -24.17 16.54 -6.11
N ALA A 103 -24.75 15.50 -5.53
CA ALA A 103 -25.17 15.49 -4.14
C ALA A 103 -23.95 15.32 -3.23
N ARG A 104 -23.53 16.44 -2.61
CA ARG A 104 -22.37 16.54 -1.70
C ARG A 104 -22.60 15.82 -0.36
N LEU A 105 -22.58 16.54 0.77
CA LEU A 105 -22.73 16.00 2.12
C LEU A 105 -24.05 15.23 2.34
N SER A 106 -25.15 15.70 1.75
CA SER A 106 -26.46 15.03 1.84
C SER A 106 -26.45 13.66 1.16
N GLY A 107 -25.69 13.50 0.06
CA GLY A 107 -25.52 12.21 -0.62
C GLY A 107 -24.77 11.20 0.25
N ALA A 108 -23.70 11.65 0.92
CA ALA A 108 -22.91 10.80 1.82
C ALA A 108 -23.68 10.34 3.07
N THR A 109 -24.46 11.25 3.68
CA THR A 109 -25.30 10.92 4.85
C THR A 109 -26.48 10.02 4.47
N PHE A 110 -27.11 10.23 3.31
CA PHE A 110 -28.13 9.33 2.79
C PHE A 110 -27.56 7.94 2.48
N ALA A 111 -26.40 7.84 1.83
CA ALA A 111 -25.75 6.55 1.54
C ALA A 111 -25.48 5.75 2.83
N THR A 112 -25.13 6.45 3.91
CA THR A 112 -24.96 5.85 5.25
C THR A 112 -26.28 5.33 5.81
N LEU A 113 -27.37 6.10 5.69
CA LEU A 113 -28.72 5.68 6.06
C LEU A 113 -29.20 4.47 5.26
N ALA A 114 -29.06 4.50 3.93
CA ALA A 114 -29.42 3.40 3.04
C ALA A 114 -28.68 2.10 3.42
N GLY A 115 -27.38 2.20 3.71
CA GLY A 115 -26.59 1.07 4.19
C GLY A 115 -27.10 0.49 5.51
N ALA A 116 -27.39 1.35 6.49
CA ALA A 116 -27.92 0.95 7.80
C ALA A 116 -29.30 0.28 7.71
N VAL A 117 -30.20 0.84 6.88
CA VAL A 117 -31.54 0.27 6.65
C VAL A 117 -31.44 -1.07 5.91
N ALA A 118 -30.61 -1.16 4.87
CA ALA A 118 -30.42 -2.39 4.10
C ALA A 118 -29.90 -3.53 4.97
N VAL A 119 -28.86 -3.30 5.79
CA VAL A 119 -28.33 -4.34 6.69
C VAL A 119 -29.36 -4.77 7.74
N THR A 120 -30.14 -3.83 8.27
CA THR A 120 -31.18 -4.14 9.26
C THR A 120 -32.31 -4.95 8.64
N ALA A 121 -32.74 -4.61 7.41
CA ALA A 121 -33.76 -5.34 6.68
C ALA A 121 -33.32 -6.79 6.39
N VAL A 122 -32.08 -6.98 5.94
CA VAL A 122 -31.52 -8.33 5.70
C VAL A 122 -31.36 -9.10 7.01
N ALA A 123 -30.84 -8.47 8.07
CA ALA A 123 -30.69 -9.10 9.37
C ALA A 123 -32.04 -9.58 9.93
N TYR A 124 -33.08 -8.74 9.84
CA TYR A 124 -34.45 -9.12 10.22
C TYR A 124 -35.00 -10.25 9.35
N ALA A 125 -34.80 -10.19 8.03
CA ALA A 125 -35.26 -11.22 7.12
C ALA A 125 -34.67 -12.60 7.44
N LEU A 126 -33.41 -12.64 7.92
CA LEU A 126 -32.72 -13.88 8.29
C LEU A 126 -33.22 -14.51 9.59
N ILE A 127 -33.84 -13.73 10.49
CA ILE A 127 -34.35 -14.20 11.80
C ILE A 127 -35.87 -14.26 11.87
N ARG A 128 -36.59 -13.80 10.85
CA ARG A 128 -38.07 -13.65 10.89
C ARG A 128 -38.82 -14.97 11.12
N GLU A 129 -38.32 -16.08 10.57
CA GLU A 129 -39.02 -17.37 10.61
C GLU A 129 -39.06 -17.98 12.03
N PRO A 130 -37.93 -18.12 12.74
CA PRO A 130 -37.91 -18.53 14.15
C PRO A 130 -38.78 -17.65 15.08
N LEU A 131 -38.93 -16.37 14.74
CA LEU A 131 -39.65 -15.40 15.58
C LEU A 131 -41.17 -15.45 15.41
N ARG A 132 -41.69 -15.88 14.25
CA ARG A 132 -43.13 -15.85 13.94
C ARG A 132 -43.97 -16.73 14.87
N GLY A 133 -43.41 -17.84 15.37
CA GLY A 133 -44.09 -18.79 16.26
C GLY A 133 -43.78 -18.65 17.75
N ALA A 134 -42.91 -17.72 18.16
CA ALA A 134 -42.45 -17.65 19.54
C ALA A 134 -43.48 -17.00 20.48
N ALA A 135 -43.70 -17.55 21.68
CA ALA A 135 -44.61 -16.95 22.66
C ALA A 135 -44.15 -15.54 23.11
N PRO A 136 -45.05 -14.69 23.65
CA PRO A 136 -44.66 -13.40 24.25
C PRO A 136 -43.73 -13.59 25.45
N LEU A 137 -42.74 -12.71 25.60
CA LEU A 137 -41.84 -12.71 26.76
C LEU A 137 -42.54 -12.08 27.98
N PRO A 138 -42.53 -12.73 29.16
CA PRO A 138 -43.04 -12.14 30.39
C PRO A 138 -42.32 -10.84 30.76
N ARG A 139 -43.06 -9.87 31.32
CA ARG A 139 -42.51 -8.56 31.71
C ARG A 139 -41.40 -8.69 32.76
N SER A 140 -41.51 -9.65 33.69
CA SER A 140 -40.50 -9.92 34.72
C SER A 140 -39.15 -10.34 34.12
N GLU A 141 -39.15 -11.26 33.16
CA GLU A 141 -37.93 -11.69 32.45
C GLU A 141 -37.29 -10.53 31.67
N LEU A 142 -38.10 -9.71 31.00
CA LEU A 142 -37.59 -8.53 30.28
C LEU A 142 -36.94 -7.52 31.23
N VAL A 143 -37.55 -7.23 32.37
CA VAL A 143 -37.01 -6.29 33.37
C VAL A 143 -35.68 -6.80 33.94
N THR A 144 -35.58 -8.09 34.25
CA THR A 144 -34.34 -8.70 34.72
C THR A 144 -33.23 -8.58 33.67
N PHE A 145 -33.54 -8.86 32.41
CA PHE A 145 -32.60 -8.70 31.30
C PHE A 145 -32.14 -7.24 31.14
N LEU A 146 -33.06 -6.27 31.17
CA LEU A 146 -32.73 -4.85 31.03
C LEU A 146 -31.87 -4.32 32.18
N ARG A 147 -32.09 -4.79 33.42
CA ARG A 147 -31.25 -4.43 34.57
C ARG A 147 -29.82 -4.95 34.42
N TYR A 148 -29.67 -6.18 33.91
CA TYR A 148 -28.35 -6.73 33.57
C TYR A 148 -27.67 -5.95 32.44
N LEU A 149 -28.45 -5.50 31.44
CA LEU A 149 -27.94 -4.76 30.30
C LEU A 149 -27.44 -3.35 30.66
N ALA A 150 -27.98 -2.71 31.71
CA ALA A 150 -27.66 -1.33 32.07
C ALA A 150 -26.14 -1.04 32.24
N PRO A 151 -25.38 -1.76 33.09
CA PRO A 151 -23.94 -1.53 33.21
C PRO A 151 -23.16 -1.88 31.93
N VAL A 152 -23.62 -2.89 31.17
CA VAL A 152 -23.02 -3.26 29.88
C VAL A 152 -23.18 -2.12 28.88
N ALA A 153 -24.39 -1.55 28.78
CA ALA A 153 -24.69 -0.42 27.93
C ALA A 153 -23.85 0.80 28.32
N ILE A 154 -23.74 1.11 29.62
CA ILE A 154 -22.95 2.24 30.09
C ILE A 154 -21.47 2.08 29.76
N GLY A 155 -20.89 0.90 29.95
CA GLY A 155 -19.50 0.64 29.61
C GLY A 155 -19.25 0.77 28.09
N LEU A 156 -20.06 0.10 27.27
CA LEU A 156 -19.85 0.07 25.81
C LEU A 156 -20.20 1.39 25.13
N VAL A 157 -21.33 2.02 25.49
CA VAL A 157 -21.69 3.35 25.00
C VAL A 157 -20.69 4.38 25.53
N GLY A 158 -20.20 4.23 26.76
CA GLY A 158 -19.19 5.10 27.33
C GLY A 158 -17.89 5.08 26.53
N ILE A 159 -17.37 3.90 26.18
CA ILE A 159 -16.21 3.77 25.27
C ILE A 159 -16.51 4.39 23.89
N ALA A 160 -17.70 4.16 23.33
CA ALA A 160 -18.08 4.75 22.05
C ALA A 160 -18.10 6.29 22.12
N LEU A 161 -18.61 6.87 23.21
CA LEU A 161 -18.59 8.31 23.44
C LEU A 161 -17.18 8.85 23.65
N LEU A 162 -16.34 8.17 24.45
CA LEU A 162 -14.95 8.60 24.70
C LEU A 162 -14.14 8.81 23.41
N THR A 163 -14.51 8.09 22.35
CA THR A 163 -13.79 8.01 21.08
C THR A 163 -14.40 8.86 19.96
N HIS A 164 -15.55 9.48 20.22
CA HIS A 164 -16.31 10.23 19.22
C HIS A 164 -16.82 11.59 19.69
N VAL A 165 -16.98 11.80 21.00
CA VAL A 165 -17.55 13.03 21.56
C VAL A 165 -16.62 14.23 21.33
N ASP A 166 -15.31 13.98 21.24
CA ASP A 166 -14.29 14.98 20.96
C ASP A 166 -14.53 15.70 19.63
N ILE A 167 -14.90 14.99 18.56
CA ILE A 167 -15.24 15.60 17.27
C ILE A 167 -16.43 16.56 17.41
N LEU A 168 -17.44 16.19 18.19
CA LEU A 168 -18.62 17.03 18.39
C LEU A 168 -18.26 18.30 19.16
N VAL A 169 -17.44 18.19 20.21
CA VAL A 169 -16.96 19.35 20.98
C VAL A 169 -16.08 20.25 20.12
N VAL A 170 -15.19 19.69 19.29
CA VAL A 170 -14.35 20.47 18.37
C VAL A 170 -15.22 21.21 17.36
N LYS A 171 -16.21 20.55 16.75
CA LYS A 171 -17.12 21.19 15.79
C LYS A 171 -17.96 22.32 16.42
N ALA A 172 -18.37 22.17 17.67
CA ALA A 172 -19.11 23.21 18.39
C ALA A 172 -18.24 24.42 18.76
N ARG A 173 -17.00 24.20 19.23
CA ARG A 173 -16.13 25.26 19.78
C ARG A 173 -15.21 25.93 18.76
N PHE A 174 -14.68 25.18 17.79
CA PHE A 174 -13.66 25.66 16.87
C PHE A 174 -14.25 26.12 15.53
N SER A 175 -13.37 26.61 14.64
CA SER A 175 -13.74 27.00 13.29
C SER A 175 -14.14 25.80 12.42
N GLY A 176 -14.82 26.05 11.30
CA GLY A 176 -15.21 25.00 10.36
C GLY A 176 -14.01 24.25 9.76
N SER A 177 -12.92 24.96 9.48
CA SER A 177 -11.67 24.40 8.99
C SER A 177 -10.98 23.53 10.04
N ASP A 178 -10.88 24.01 11.29
CA ASP A 178 -10.26 23.23 12.38
C ASP A 178 -11.04 21.95 12.69
N ALA A 179 -12.38 22.02 12.64
CA ALA A 179 -13.23 20.85 12.82
C ALA A 179 -13.07 19.83 11.68
N GLY A 180 -12.89 20.31 10.44
CA GLY A 180 -12.54 19.48 9.30
C GLY A 180 -11.17 18.80 9.48
N ALA A 181 -10.16 19.59 9.85
CA ALA A 181 -8.80 19.14 10.14
C ALA A 181 -8.77 18.07 11.24
N TYR A 182 -9.41 18.33 12.38
CA TYR A 182 -9.51 17.37 13.46
C TYR A 182 -10.29 16.11 13.05
N GLY A 183 -11.35 16.25 12.24
CA GLY A 183 -12.09 15.13 11.69
C GLY A 183 -11.22 14.22 10.82
N ALA A 184 -10.37 14.80 9.97
CA ALA A 184 -9.38 14.07 9.18
C ALA A 184 -8.36 13.34 10.07
N ALA A 185 -7.81 14.01 11.09
CA ALA A 185 -6.87 13.39 12.01
C ALA A 185 -7.50 12.24 12.83
N SER A 186 -8.74 12.44 13.30
CA SER A 186 -9.49 11.43 14.06
C SER A 186 -9.81 10.18 13.25
N ALA A 187 -10.04 10.32 11.94
CA ALA A 187 -10.24 9.18 11.05
C ALA A 187 -9.03 8.22 11.05
N PHE A 188 -7.80 8.76 11.04
CA PHE A 188 -6.58 7.97 11.16
C PHE A 188 -6.41 7.38 12.55
N ALA A 189 -6.58 8.18 13.60
CA ALA A 189 -6.37 7.74 14.98
C ALA A 189 -7.25 6.53 15.36
N ARG A 190 -8.49 6.47 14.84
CA ARG A 190 -9.44 5.37 15.07
C ARG A 190 -8.99 4.01 14.55
N VAL A 191 -7.96 3.94 13.70
CA VAL A 191 -7.34 2.67 13.31
C VAL A 191 -6.89 1.87 14.54
N GLY A 192 -6.50 2.57 15.63
CA GLY A 192 -6.17 1.97 16.92
C GLY A 192 -7.28 1.12 17.56
N PHE A 193 -8.54 1.21 17.11
CA PHE A 193 -9.65 0.39 17.60
C PHE A 193 -9.85 -0.93 16.84
N PHE A 194 -9.28 -1.11 15.65
CA PHE A 194 -9.57 -2.29 14.83
C PHE A 194 -9.01 -3.59 15.44
N LEU A 195 -7.74 -3.60 15.86
CA LEU A 195 -7.14 -4.78 16.49
C LEU A 195 -7.84 -5.14 17.82
N PRO A 196 -8.08 -4.19 18.75
CA PRO A 196 -8.84 -4.46 19.97
C PRO A 196 -10.21 -5.07 19.70
N THR A 197 -10.94 -4.55 18.71
CA THR A 197 -12.27 -5.09 18.34
C THR A 197 -12.19 -6.56 17.93
N ALA A 198 -11.18 -6.94 17.14
CA ALA A 198 -10.95 -8.34 16.77
C ALA A 198 -10.55 -9.21 17.98
N ILE A 199 -9.73 -8.66 18.89
CA ILE A 199 -9.35 -9.33 20.13
C ILE A 199 -10.58 -9.58 21.01
N LEU A 200 -11.44 -8.58 21.17
CA LEU A 200 -12.64 -8.63 22.02
C LEU A 200 -13.64 -9.69 21.59
N ALA A 201 -13.80 -9.89 20.27
CA ALA A 201 -14.65 -10.93 19.71
C ALA A 201 -14.26 -12.36 20.18
N VAL A 202 -13.00 -12.56 20.58
CA VAL A 202 -12.49 -13.84 21.07
C VAL A 202 -12.26 -13.84 22.58
N LEU A 203 -11.79 -12.72 23.15
CA LEU A 203 -11.51 -12.56 24.57
C LEU A 203 -12.79 -12.76 25.39
N PHE A 204 -13.87 -12.04 25.04
CA PHE A 204 -15.10 -12.06 25.83
C PHE A 204 -15.68 -13.47 26.03
N PRO A 205 -15.96 -14.27 24.97
CA PRO A 205 -16.50 -15.61 25.15
C PRO A 205 -15.51 -16.59 25.81
N ARG A 206 -14.20 -16.43 25.59
CA ARG A 206 -13.20 -17.31 26.21
C ARG A 206 -13.04 -17.04 27.70
N THR A 207 -12.97 -15.78 28.11
CA THR A 207 -12.88 -15.39 29.52
C THR A 207 -14.13 -15.83 30.26
N ALA A 208 -15.32 -15.55 29.72
CA ALA A 208 -16.58 -16.01 30.33
C ALA A 208 -16.63 -17.55 30.49
N ALA A 209 -16.20 -18.30 29.47
CA ALA A 209 -16.18 -19.77 29.53
C ALA A 209 -15.15 -20.33 30.53
N ARG A 210 -13.98 -19.70 30.65
CA ARG A 210 -12.96 -20.08 31.63
C ARG A 210 -13.38 -19.75 33.06
N GLN A 211 -13.97 -18.56 33.25
CA GLN A 211 -14.51 -18.13 34.53
C GLN A 211 -15.59 -19.10 35.03
N ALA A 212 -16.48 -19.55 34.14
CA ALA A 212 -17.50 -20.55 34.46
C ALA A 212 -16.91 -21.93 34.86
N ARG A 213 -15.67 -22.22 34.46
CA ARG A 213 -14.93 -23.44 34.85
C ARG A 213 -13.98 -23.24 36.03
N GLY A 214 -13.89 -22.02 36.59
CA GLY A 214 -12.94 -21.69 37.65
C GLY A 214 -11.47 -21.67 37.21
N GLU A 215 -11.20 -21.52 35.91
CA GLU A 215 -9.84 -21.44 35.35
C GLU A 215 -9.28 -20.01 35.41
N GLU A 216 -7.95 -19.86 35.52
CA GLU A 216 -7.27 -18.57 35.39
C GLU A 216 -7.53 -17.92 34.00
N THR A 217 -7.70 -16.60 34.00
CA THR A 217 -8.05 -15.79 32.82
C THR A 217 -7.09 -14.65 32.53
N GLU A 218 -6.15 -14.42 33.44
CA GLU A 218 -5.17 -13.34 33.45
C GLU A 218 -4.21 -13.44 32.26
N ASP A 219 -3.91 -14.65 31.77
CA ASP A 219 -3.09 -14.88 30.58
C ASP A 219 -3.77 -14.38 29.30
N ILE A 220 -5.11 -14.48 29.20
CA ILE A 220 -5.89 -13.96 28.08
C ILE A 220 -5.85 -12.44 28.13
N LEU A 221 -6.17 -11.83 29.28
CA LEU A 221 -6.15 -10.38 29.44
C LEU A 221 -4.77 -9.80 29.15
N GLY A 222 -3.71 -10.37 29.73
CA GLY A 222 -2.35 -9.88 29.54
C GLY A 222 -1.89 -9.88 28.09
N ARG A 223 -2.20 -10.94 27.33
CA ARG A 223 -1.89 -11.00 25.90
C ARG A 223 -2.65 -9.95 25.11
N SER A 224 -3.92 -9.74 25.45
CA SER A 224 -4.77 -8.74 24.80
C SER A 224 -4.31 -7.31 25.07
N LEU A 225 -3.92 -7.00 26.30
CA LEU A 225 -3.35 -5.69 26.66
C LEU A 225 -2.00 -5.46 25.98
N LEU A 226 -1.08 -6.44 26.01
CA LEU A 226 0.24 -6.32 25.36
C LEU A 226 0.12 -6.17 23.83
N ALA A 227 -0.73 -6.96 23.18
CA ALA A 227 -0.96 -6.86 21.75
C ALA A 227 -1.58 -5.51 21.37
N THR A 228 -2.56 -5.03 22.15
CA THR A 228 -3.20 -3.73 21.94
C THR A 228 -2.23 -2.58 22.14
N ALA A 229 -1.47 -2.57 23.24
CA ALA A 229 -0.49 -1.53 23.55
C ALA A 229 0.65 -1.51 22.52
N GLY A 230 1.17 -2.68 22.13
CA GLY A 230 2.21 -2.79 21.11
C GLY A 230 1.74 -2.28 19.75
N PHE A 231 0.53 -2.65 19.32
CA PHE A 231 -0.06 -2.17 18.07
C PHE A 231 -0.31 -0.67 18.09
N CYS A 232 -0.97 -0.15 19.13
CA CYS A 232 -1.29 1.28 19.21
C CYS A 232 -0.02 2.14 19.37
N GLY A 233 0.99 1.65 20.10
CA GLY A 233 2.28 2.31 20.22
C GLY A 233 3.03 2.36 18.88
N ALA A 234 3.09 1.25 18.15
CA ALA A 234 3.68 1.22 16.81
C ALA A 234 2.93 2.14 15.83
N LEU A 235 1.60 2.17 15.91
CA LEU A 235 0.75 3.05 15.11
C LEU A 235 0.99 4.53 15.42
N ALA A 236 1.11 4.89 16.70
CA ALA A 236 1.42 6.26 17.11
C ALA A 236 2.81 6.71 16.64
N LEU A 237 3.83 5.85 16.72
CA LEU A 237 5.16 6.13 16.18
C LEU A 237 5.15 6.29 14.66
N PHE A 238 4.42 5.42 13.96
CA PHE A 238 4.24 5.53 12.52
C PHE A 238 3.60 6.86 12.13
N TYR A 239 2.51 7.26 12.81
CA TYR A 239 1.86 8.54 12.55
C TYR A 239 2.67 9.75 12.99
N ALA A 240 3.53 9.63 14.01
CA ALA A 240 4.45 10.71 14.36
C ALA A 240 5.45 10.98 13.23
N ALA A 241 5.89 9.93 12.53
CA ALA A 241 6.81 10.06 11.39
C ALA A 241 6.13 10.48 10.08
N THR A 242 4.83 10.19 9.90
CA THR A 242 4.17 10.26 8.59
C THR A 242 2.89 11.10 8.55
N GLY A 243 2.41 11.60 9.70
CA GLY A 243 1.09 12.21 9.88
C GLY A 243 0.76 13.33 8.87
N PRO A 244 1.58 14.39 8.75
CA PRO A 244 1.34 15.48 7.79
C PRO A 244 1.23 14.98 6.36
N GLY A 245 2.16 14.10 5.95
CA GLY A 245 2.14 13.49 4.63
C GLY A 245 0.90 12.63 4.39
N LEU A 246 0.50 11.78 5.34
CA LEU A 246 -0.67 10.91 5.21
C LEU A 246 -1.99 11.69 5.14
N VAL A 247 -2.12 12.75 5.94
CA VAL A 247 -3.31 13.59 5.92
C VAL A 247 -3.38 14.42 4.65
N ALA A 248 -2.27 15.05 4.23
CA ALA A 248 -2.20 15.78 2.97
C ALA A 248 -2.49 14.87 1.77
N LEU A 249 -2.00 13.64 1.82
CA LEU A 249 -2.23 12.60 0.83
C LEU A 249 -3.72 12.25 0.68
N THR A 250 -4.45 12.17 1.79
CA THR A 250 -5.83 11.64 1.80
C THR A 250 -6.90 12.74 1.70
N PHE A 251 -6.63 13.90 2.29
CA PHE A 251 -7.59 15.01 2.42
C PHE A 251 -7.17 16.28 1.67
N GLY A 252 -5.93 16.35 1.17
CA GLY A 252 -5.38 17.50 0.43
C GLY A 252 -4.39 18.36 1.24
N PRO A 253 -3.55 19.18 0.59
CA PRO A 253 -2.49 19.97 1.23
C PRO A 253 -2.98 20.88 2.36
N ASP A 254 -4.18 21.44 2.21
CA ASP A 254 -4.80 22.34 3.19
C ASP A 254 -5.05 21.67 4.55
N PHE A 255 -5.08 20.32 4.59
CA PHE A 255 -5.25 19.53 5.80
C PHE A 255 -3.91 19.06 6.40
N SER A 256 -2.77 19.36 5.79
CA SER A 256 -1.44 18.87 6.20
C SER A 256 -1.12 19.15 7.68
N ALA A 257 -1.44 20.34 8.17
CA ALA A 257 -1.24 20.74 9.57
C ALA A 257 -2.01 19.85 10.57
N ALA A 258 -3.11 19.21 10.14
CA ALA A 258 -3.85 18.28 10.99
C ALA A 258 -3.06 16.98 11.24
N GLY A 259 -2.08 16.67 10.38
CA GLY A 259 -1.20 15.53 10.53
C GLY A 259 -0.41 15.50 11.84
N ASP A 260 -0.04 16.67 12.36
CA ASP A 260 0.68 16.80 13.63
C ASP A 260 -0.17 16.36 14.84
N VAL A 261 -1.50 16.39 14.68
CA VAL A 261 -2.46 15.99 15.72
C VAL A 261 -2.73 14.48 15.69
N VAL A 262 -2.41 13.78 14.59
CA VAL A 262 -2.72 12.35 14.41
C VAL A 262 -2.01 11.49 15.45
N ALA A 263 -0.73 11.71 15.67
CA ALA A 263 0.06 10.92 16.61
C ALA A 263 -0.44 11.02 18.06
N PRO A 264 -0.58 12.22 18.68
CA PRO A 264 -1.09 12.34 20.04
C PRO A 264 -2.54 11.83 20.16
N LEU A 265 -3.37 12.04 19.13
CA LEU A 265 -4.74 11.52 19.12
C LEU A 265 -4.77 9.98 19.05
N SER A 266 -3.83 9.38 18.32
CA SER A 266 -3.66 7.92 18.24
C SER A 266 -3.21 7.31 19.57
N VAL A 267 -2.40 8.05 20.35
CA VAL A 267 -2.08 7.66 21.74
C VAL A 267 -3.35 7.67 22.60
N ALA A 268 -4.16 8.73 22.53
CA ALA A 268 -5.42 8.82 23.29
C ALA A 268 -6.39 7.68 22.93
N ILE A 269 -6.59 7.43 21.63
CA ILE A 269 -7.38 6.31 21.13
C ILE A 269 -6.80 4.96 21.60
N GLY A 270 -5.48 4.80 21.60
CA GLY A 270 -4.82 3.61 22.13
C GLY A 270 -5.12 3.36 23.61
N LEU A 271 -5.18 4.41 24.43
CA LEU A 271 -5.56 4.33 25.84
C LEU A 271 -7.03 3.95 26.01
N PHE A 272 -7.94 4.55 25.23
CA PHE A 272 -9.36 4.16 25.22
C PHE A 272 -9.57 2.73 24.71
N SER A 273 -8.75 2.27 23.77
CA SER A 273 -8.73 0.88 23.31
C SER A 273 -8.33 -0.10 24.43
N LEU A 274 -7.35 0.25 25.25
CA LEU A 274 -6.99 -0.53 26.45
C LEU A 274 -8.15 -0.53 27.47
N ALA A 275 -8.77 0.62 27.71
CA ALA A 275 -9.96 0.73 28.56
C ALA A 275 -11.10 -0.16 28.03
N ASN A 276 -11.32 -0.22 26.72
CA ASN A 276 -12.32 -1.11 26.11
C ASN A 276 -12.04 -2.59 26.38
N VAL A 277 -10.77 -3.01 26.30
CA VAL A 277 -10.35 -4.38 26.65
C VAL A 277 -10.65 -4.69 28.11
N LEU A 278 -10.37 -3.76 29.02
CA LEU A 278 -10.64 -3.90 30.46
C LEU A 278 -12.15 -3.95 30.75
N VAL A 279 -12.95 -3.05 30.15
CA VAL A 279 -14.42 -3.07 30.27
C VAL A 279 -14.97 -4.43 29.85
N ALA A 280 -14.58 -4.93 28.68
CA ALA A 280 -15.06 -6.21 28.19
C ALA A 280 -14.62 -7.39 29.08
N TYR A 281 -13.40 -7.35 29.60
CA TYR A 281 -12.89 -8.37 30.52
C TYR A 281 -13.70 -8.42 31.82
N HIS A 282 -13.89 -7.28 32.50
CA HIS A 282 -14.67 -7.23 33.76
C HIS A 282 -16.14 -7.58 33.53
N LEU A 283 -16.75 -7.08 32.45
CA LEU A 283 -18.13 -7.44 32.10
C LEU A 283 -18.28 -8.95 31.83
N SER A 284 -17.26 -9.60 31.24
CA SER A 284 -17.27 -11.06 31.04
C SER A 284 -17.18 -11.86 32.35
N ARG A 285 -16.69 -11.25 33.43
CA ARG A 285 -16.68 -11.78 34.81
C ARG A 285 -17.92 -11.37 35.62
N GLY A 286 -18.85 -10.60 35.04
CA GLY A 286 -20.03 -10.08 35.73
C GLY A 286 -19.74 -8.85 36.60
N GLU A 287 -18.58 -8.24 36.49
CA GLU A 287 -18.15 -7.08 37.27
C GLU A 287 -18.47 -5.78 36.53
N ALA A 288 -19.32 -4.95 37.13
CA ALA A 288 -19.79 -3.70 36.52
C ALA A 288 -19.01 -2.44 36.95
N ARG A 289 -18.10 -2.54 37.93
CA ARG A 289 -17.46 -1.37 38.57
C ARG A 289 -16.76 -0.47 37.56
N TYR A 290 -15.95 -1.07 36.67
CA TYR A 290 -15.19 -0.31 35.69
C TYR A 290 -16.08 0.37 34.63
N ALA A 291 -17.22 -0.24 34.28
CA ALA A 291 -18.17 0.36 33.36
C ALA A 291 -18.72 1.70 33.88
N TRP A 292 -18.99 1.80 35.18
CA TRP A 292 -19.41 3.06 35.81
C TRP A 292 -18.29 4.11 35.86
N ILE A 293 -17.04 3.70 36.10
CA ILE A 293 -15.87 4.58 36.03
C ILE A 293 -15.72 5.16 34.62
N VAL A 294 -15.90 4.34 33.59
CA VAL A 294 -15.90 4.80 32.19
C VAL A 294 -17.03 5.80 31.93
N GLY A 295 -18.25 5.54 32.44
CA GLY A 295 -19.36 6.48 32.36
C GLY A 295 -19.05 7.84 32.99
N ALA A 296 -18.42 7.86 34.18
CA ALA A 296 -17.95 9.10 34.80
C ALA A 296 -16.83 9.77 33.98
N GLY A 297 -15.96 8.97 33.37
CA GLY A 297 -14.91 9.44 32.46
C GLY A 297 -15.44 10.19 31.24
N VAL A 298 -16.59 9.78 30.67
CA VAL A 298 -17.24 10.52 29.57
C VAL A 298 -17.63 11.93 30.04
N VAL A 299 -18.25 12.05 31.21
CA VAL A 299 -18.66 13.35 31.76
C VAL A 299 -17.42 14.23 32.00
N ALA A 300 -16.37 13.65 32.58
CA ALA A 300 -15.10 14.35 32.80
C ALA A 300 -14.45 14.80 31.48
N GLN A 301 -14.47 13.95 30.44
CA GLN A 301 -13.94 14.31 29.12
C GLN A 301 -14.72 15.45 28.49
N VAL A 302 -16.04 15.40 28.48
CA VAL A 302 -16.89 16.47 27.92
C VAL A 302 -16.62 17.78 28.65
N ALA A 303 -16.57 17.77 29.99
CA ALA A 303 -16.28 18.96 30.78
C ALA A 303 -14.87 19.52 30.50
N ALA A 304 -13.86 18.65 30.45
CA ALA A 304 -12.48 19.03 30.16
C ALA A 304 -12.35 19.63 28.75
N LEU A 305 -12.88 18.96 27.73
CA LEU A 305 -12.84 19.44 26.34
C LEU A 305 -13.66 20.71 26.11
N ALA A 306 -14.73 20.91 26.87
CA ALA A 306 -15.56 22.11 26.79
C ALA A 306 -14.88 23.36 27.39
N THR A 307 -13.93 23.20 28.32
CA THR A 307 -13.37 24.31 29.11
C THR A 307 -11.87 24.56 28.90
N ILE A 308 -11.07 23.52 28.70
CA ILE A 308 -9.59 23.62 28.76
C ILE A 308 -8.95 23.94 27.39
N PRO A 309 -9.23 23.19 26.31
CA PRO A 309 -8.44 23.33 25.07
C PRO A 309 -8.76 24.62 24.32
N SER A 310 -7.69 25.28 23.85
CA SER A 310 -7.73 26.42 22.92
C SER A 310 -7.15 26.10 21.53
N SER A 311 -6.58 24.90 21.34
CA SER A 311 -6.01 24.41 20.08
C SER A 311 -6.30 22.93 19.86
N LEU A 312 -6.19 22.46 18.61
CA LEU A 312 -6.41 21.04 18.26
C LEU A 312 -5.42 20.09 18.97
N THR A 313 -4.16 20.51 19.08
CA THR A 313 -3.14 19.74 19.81
C THR A 313 -3.49 19.63 21.29
N ALA A 314 -4.01 20.70 21.90
CA ALA A 314 -4.47 20.67 23.29
C ALA A 314 -5.69 19.73 23.48
N VAL A 315 -6.59 19.64 22.49
CA VAL A 315 -7.70 18.65 22.50
C VAL A 315 -7.14 17.22 22.55
N ALA A 316 -6.18 16.89 21.69
CA ALA A 316 -5.57 15.56 21.66
C ALA A 316 -4.88 15.20 22.98
N TRP A 317 -4.06 16.10 23.54
CA TRP A 317 -3.41 15.86 24.84
C TRP A 317 -4.39 15.79 26.01
N THR A 318 -5.50 16.55 25.97
CA THR A 318 -6.56 16.43 26.98
C THR A 318 -7.16 15.03 26.95
N ASN A 319 -7.41 14.46 25.76
CA ASN A 319 -7.86 13.08 25.62
C ASN A 319 -6.82 12.06 26.11
N VAL A 320 -5.52 12.31 25.91
CA VAL A 320 -4.45 11.47 26.49
C VAL A 320 -4.53 11.49 28.02
N VAL A 321 -4.67 12.66 28.64
CA VAL A 321 -4.79 12.80 30.10
C VAL A 321 -6.03 12.06 30.62
N VAL A 322 -7.17 12.20 29.95
CA VAL A 322 -8.40 11.46 30.30
C VAL A 322 -8.18 9.94 30.19
N GLY A 323 -7.51 9.48 29.12
CA GLY A 323 -7.17 8.07 28.94
C GLY A 323 -6.25 7.53 30.04
N VAL A 324 -5.21 8.28 30.41
CA VAL A 324 -4.31 7.92 31.52
C VAL A 324 -5.08 7.88 32.84
N ALA A 325 -5.92 8.87 33.11
CA ALA A 325 -6.74 8.91 34.32
C ALA A 325 -7.72 7.73 34.42
N LEU A 326 -8.31 7.31 33.30
CA LEU A 326 -9.18 6.13 33.23
C LEU A 326 -8.44 4.83 33.55
N LEU A 327 -7.22 4.65 33.05
CA LEU A 327 -6.40 3.49 33.36
C LEU A 327 -5.86 3.54 34.80
N ALA A 328 -5.51 4.71 35.31
CA ALA A 328 -5.12 4.87 36.71
C ALA A 328 -6.29 4.55 37.66
N ALA A 329 -7.50 5.04 37.35
CA ALA A 329 -8.70 4.74 38.11
C ALA A 329 -9.04 3.24 38.08
N HIS A 330 -8.79 2.56 36.96
CA HIS A 330 -8.87 1.09 36.90
C HIS A 330 -7.93 0.43 37.91
N GLU A 331 -6.63 0.74 37.86
CA GLU A 331 -5.61 0.13 38.71
C GLU A 331 -5.83 0.40 40.21
N LEU A 332 -6.42 1.55 40.55
CA LEU A 332 -6.66 1.95 41.93
C LEU A 332 -7.98 1.42 42.52
N PHE A 333 -9.06 1.36 41.72
CA PHE A 333 -10.42 1.12 42.22
C PHE A 333 -11.06 -0.20 41.76
N VAL A 334 -10.45 -0.93 40.83
CA VAL A 334 -11.01 -2.17 40.26
C VAL A 334 -10.12 -3.37 40.58
N GLU A 335 -9.05 -3.58 39.81
CA GLU A 335 -8.12 -4.70 39.95
C GLU A 335 -6.80 -4.33 39.26
N SER A 336 -5.66 -4.77 39.79
CA SER A 336 -4.37 -4.47 39.15
C SER A 336 -4.14 -5.34 37.91
N SER A 337 -3.72 -4.72 36.80
CA SER A 337 -3.36 -5.43 35.56
C SER A 337 -2.00 -6.12 35.61
N VAL A 338 -1.18 -5.90 36.66
CA VAL A 338 0.20 -6.41 36.75
C VAL A 338 0.27 -7.96 36.67
N PRO A 339 -0.56 -8.74 37.39
CA PRO A 339 -0.55 -10.21 37.28
C PRO A 339 -0.88 -10.68 35.87
N ALA A 340 -1.85 -10.05 35.21
CA ALA A 340 -2.22 -10.33 33.83
C ALA A 340 -1.07 -10.06 32.87
N LEU A 341 -0.43 -8.90 32.93
CA LEU A 341 0.73 -8.57 32.10
C LEU A 341 1.88 -9.58 32.30
N ARG A 342 2.14 -10.01 33.54
CA ARG A 342 3.15 -11.05 33.83
C ARG A 342 2.76 -12.41 33.24
N ALA A 343 1.50 -12.82 33.33
CA ALA A 343 0.99 -14.06 32.74
C ALA A 343 1.08 -14.03 31.20
N GLY A 344 0.67 -12.92 30.58
CA GLY A 344 0.77 -12.70 29.14
C GLY A 344 2.22 -12.72 28.63
N ALA A 345 3.14 -12.07 29.34
CA ALA A 345 4.56 -12.07 29.01
C ALA A 345 5.21 -13.47 29.12
N ARG A 346 4.85 -14.27 30.15
CA ARG A 346 5.29 -15.67 30.28
C ARG A 346 4.82 -16.51 29.09
N HIS A 347 3.57 -16.35 28.68
CA HIS A 347 3.02 -17.06 27.53
C HIS A 347 3.66 -16.65 26.20
N ALA A 348 3.89 -15.35 25.99
CA ALA A 348 4.59 -14.83 24.81
C ALA A 348 6.00 -15.42 24.68
N ARG A 349 6.74 -15.53 25.79
CA ARG A 349 8.06 -16.20 25.81
C ARG A 349 7.98 -17.68 25.38
N GLY A 350 6.94 -18.42 25.76
CA GLY A 350 6.71 -19.79 25.30
C GLY A 350 6.41 -19.91 23.79
N ALA A 351 5.58 -19.01 23.25
CA ALA A 351 5.23 -18.98 21.83
C ALA A 351 6.42 -18.58 20.93
N THR A 352 7.38 -17.81 21.45
CA THR A 352 8.60 -17.43 20.71
C THR A 352 9.55 -18.58 20.40
N GLY A 353 9.36 -19.80 20.93
CA GLY A 353 10.25 -20.93 20.65
C GLY A 353 10.37 -21.27 19.15
N ARG A 354 9.27 -21.25 18.40
CA ARG A 354 9.28 -21.48 16.94
C ARG A 354 9.83 -20.29 16.15
N VAL A 355 9.56 -19.07 16.59
CA VAL A 355 10.08 -17.84 15.95
C VAL A 355 11.59 -17.75 16.16
N ARG A 356 12.07 -18.03 17.38
CA ARG A 356 13.50 -18.09 17.73
C ARG A 356 14.27 -19.12 16.91
N ALA A 357 13.62 -20.22 16.52
CA ALA A 357 14.25 -21.22 15.66
C ALA A 357 14.48 -20.73 14.22
N VAL A 358 13.64 -19.82 13.71
CA VAL A 358 13.72 -19.30 12.33
C VAL A 358 14.46 -17.97 12.25
N LEU A 359 14.46 -17.20 13.35
CA LEU A 359 15.10 -15.89 13.44
C LEU A 359 16.58 -15.88 12.99
N PRO A 360 17.46 -16.83 13.38
CA PRO A 360 18.86 -16.77 12.98
C PRO A 360 19.03 -16.98 11.47
N GLU A 361 18.27 -17.90 10.86
CA GLU A 361 18.31 -18.14 9.42
C GLU A 361 17.78 -16.92 8.66
N ALA A 362 16.66 -16.33 9.10
CA ALA A 362 16.11 -15.12 8.51
C ALA A 362 17.05 -13.92 8.65
N ALA A 363 17.68 -13.74 9.81
CA ALA A 363 18.67 -12.69 10.04
C ALA A 363 19.91 -12.88 9.16
N LEU A 364 20.41 -14.10 9.04
CA LEU A 364 21.56 -14.42 8.18
C LEU A 364 21.24 -14.21 6.70
N ALA A 365 20.06 -14.62 6.24
CA ALA A 365 19.63 -14.39 4.86
C ALA A 365 19.45 -12.90 4.56
N THR A 366 18.87 -12.14 5.49
CA THR A 366 18.71 -10.69 5.37
C THR A 366 20.08 -9.99 5.35
N LEU A 367 20.94 -10.30 6.32
CA LEU A 367 22.29 -9.72 6.38
C LEU A 367 23.11 -10.09 5.14
N GLY A 368 23.06 -11.35 4.72
CA GLY A 368 23.80 -11.84 3.55
C GLY A 368 23.37 -11.17 2.24
N THR A 369 22.06 -11.02 2.02
CA THR A 369 21.54 -10.33 0.84
C THR A 369 21.86 -8.83 0.85
N VAL A 370 21.69 -8.15 1.99
CA VAL A 370 22.03 -6.73 2.13
C VAL A 370 23.53 -6.49 1.93
N VAL A 371 24.39 -7.27 2.59
CA VAL A 371 25.85 -7.14 2.45
C VAL A 371 26.28 -7.41 1.00
N PHE A 372 25.72 -8.43 0.36
CA PHE A 372 26.02 -8.74 -1.03
C PHE A 372 25.64 -7.58 -1.97
N VAL A 373 24.44 -7.01 -1.82
CA VAL A 373 24.00 -5.84 -2.60
C VAL A 373 24.87 -4.62 -2.31
N CYS A 374 25.26 -4.37 -1.05
CA CYS A 374 26.14 -3.26 -0.71
C CYS A 374 27.53 -3.39 -1.36
N ILE A 375 28.08 -4.61 -1.43
CA ILE A 375 29.36 -4.89 -2.11
C ILE A 375 29.21 -4.67 -3.61
N LEU A 376 28.12 -5.17 -4.19
CA LEU A 376 27.82 -5.11 -5.61
C LEU A 376 27.75 -3.67 -6.13
N PHE A 377 27.13 -2.77 -5.37
CA PHE A 377 26.96 -1.36 -5.71
C PHE A 377 28.03 -0.44 -5.10
N TRP A 378 29.16 -0.96 -4.66
CA TRP A 378 30.30 -0.12 -4.26
C TRP A 378 30.88 0.61 -5.49
N PRO A 379 31.10 1.95 -5.48
CA PRO A 379 31.14 2.88 -4.35
C PRO A 379 29.87 3.76 -4.18
N VAL A 380 28.75 3.47 -4.85
CA VAL A 380 27.50 4.25 -4.69
C VAL A 380 27.05 4.26 -3.23
N VAL A 381 27.20 3.11 -2.54
CA VAL A 381 26.96 2.97 -1.10
C VAL A 381 27.84 3.90 -0.25
N ALA A 382 29.08 4.16 -0.65
CA ALA A 382 29.96 5.09 0.06
C ALA A 382 29.52 6.56 -0.11
N HIS A 383 28.75 6.85 -1.16
CA HIS A 383 28.36 8.19 -1.58
C HIS A 383 26.85 8.31 -1.81
N MET A 384 26.04 7.71 -0.94
CA MET A 384 24.59 7.60 -1.14
C MET A 384 23.88 8.94 -1.33
N GLY A 385 24.38 10.03 -0.72
CA GLY A 385 23.77 11.36 -0.84
C GLY A 385 24.26 12.18 -2.03
N SER A 386 25.31 11.75 -2.74
CA SER A 386 25.95 12.57 -3.77
C SER A 386 26.11 11.86 -5.13
N THR A 387 25.98 10.53 -5.18
CA THR A 387 26.08 9.75 -6.43
C THR A 387 24.71 9.16 -6.75
N ILE A 388 24.15 9.47 -7.91
CA ILE A 388 22.89 8.90 -8.41
C ILE A 388 23.23 7.65 -9.22
N LEU A 389 22.53 6.54 -8.95
CA LEU A 389 22.57 5.35 -9.79
C LEU A 389 21.76 5.60 -11.07
N GLY A 390 22.40 5.51 -12.23
CA GLY A 390 21.85 5.91 -13.53
C GLY A 390 22.71 6.96 -14.24
N ASN A 391 22.35 7.24 -15.50
CA ASN A 391 23.00 8.24 -16.33
C ASN A 391 22.44 9.65 -16.08
N LEU A 392 23.23 10.68 -16.40
CA LEU A 392 22.74 12.06 -16.35
C LEU A 392 21.66 12.26 -17.42
N GLY A 393 20.49 12.79 -17.02
CA GLY A 393 19.34 12.99 -17.92
C GLY A 393 18.49 11.74 -18.14
N SER A 394 18.65 10.70 -17.33
CA SER A 394 17.77 9.52 -17.36
C SER A 394 16.62 9.60 -16.36
N ASP A 395 15.74 8.59 -16.37
CA ASP A 395 14.60 8.46 -15.46
C ASP A 395 15.00 8.52 -13.97
N ALA A 396 16.22 8.10 -13.64
CA ALA A 396 16.76 8.22 -12.29
C ALA A 396 16.87 9.69 -11.85
N THR A 397 17.39 10.54 -12.74
CA THR A 397 17.52 11.98 -12.48
C THR A 397 16.16 12.68 -12.43
N ALA A 398 15.23 12.28 -13.31
CA ALA A 398 13.85 12.75 -13.31
C ALA A 398 13.15 12.41 -11.99
N THR A 399 13.34 11.19 -11.49
CA THR A 399 12.74 10.71 -10.22
C THR A 399 13.28 11.48 -9.02
N VAL A 400 14.59 11.71 -8.96
CA VAL A 400 15.22 12.52 -7.90
C VAL A 400 14.71 13.96 -7.94
N ALA A 401 14.59 14.55 -9.13
CA ALA A 401 14.01 15.89 -9.28
C ALA A 401 12.54 15.93 -8.84
N GLY A 402 11.74 14.92 -9.21
CA GLY A 402 10.35 14.80 -8.82
C GLY A 402 10.13 14.72 -7.30
N PHE A 403 10.99 14.02 -6.56
CA PHE A 403 10.92 14.01 -5.09
C PHE A 403 11.22 15.38 -4.48
N TRP A 404 12.15 16.14 -5.08
CA TRP A 404 12.42 17.50 -4.64
C TRP A 404 11.22 18.41 -4.93
N GLU A 405 10.63 18.35 -6.12
CA GLU A 405 9.42 19.11 -6.45
C GLU A 405 8.28 18.78 -5.49
N GLN A 406 7.95 17.50 -5.30
CA GLN A 406 6.90 17.07 -4.36
C GLN A 406 7.10 17.59 -2.95
N ARG A 407 8.35 17.66 -2.48
CA ARG A 407 8.70 18.22 -1.16
C ARG A 407 8.42 19.72 -1.07
N HIS A 408 8.49 20.45 -2.18
CA HIS A 408 8.29 21.90 -2.25
C HIS A 408 6.89 22.30 -2.76
N GLU A 409 6.13 21.38 -3.36
CA GLU A 409 4.87 21.62 -4.08
C GLU A 409 3.64 20.87 -3.52
N GLY A 410 3.55 20.71 -2.20
CA GLY A 410 2.32 20.22 -1.55
C GLY A 410 2.31 18.74 -1.15
N GLY A 411 3.33 17.96 -1.53
CA GLY A 411 3.58 16.61 -1.04
C GLY A 411 3.29 15.48 -2.04
N TYR A 412 3.32 14.24 -1.56
CA TYR A 412 3.00 13.05 -2.36
C TYR A 412 1.49 12.78 -2.34
N HIS A 413 0.81 13.07 -3.44
CA HIS A 413 -0.64 12.83 -3.59
C HIS A 413 -0.92 11.57 -4.39
N VAL A 414 -1.90 10.75 -3.97
CA VAL A 414 -2.31 9.50 -4.66
C VAL A 414 -3.60 9.68 -5.44
N LEU A 415 -4.47 10.62 -5.04
CA LEU A 415 -5.74 10.89 -5.71
C LEU A 415 -5.74 12.28 -6.34
N GLY A 416 -6.56 12.46 -7.39
CA GLY A 416 -6.79 13.76 -8.03
C GLY A 416 -5.65 14.28 -8.90
N LEU A 417 -5.52 15.62 -8.97
CA LEU A 417 -4.52 16.34 -9.74
C LEU A 417 -3.60 17.13 -8.80
N THR A 418 -2.33 17.26 -9.16
CA THR A 418 -1.32 18.11 -8.50
C THR A 418 -0.96 19.25 -9.43
N HIS A 419 -1.03 20.50 -8.95
CA HIS A 419 -0.65 21.67 -9.73
C HIS A 419 0.83 22.03 -9.46
N HIS A 420 1.66 21.87 -10.48
CA HIS A 420 3.09 22.19 -10.46
C HIS A 420 3.32 23.66 -10.80
N THR A 421 4.19 24.32 -10.05
CA THR A 421 4.50 25.76 -10.11
C THR A 421 5.99 26.06 -10.27
N TYR A 422 6.86 25.09 -9.97
CA TYR A 422 8.31 25.15 -10.09
C TYR A 422 8.77 24.80 -11.50
N SER A 423 7.94 24.12 -12.30
CA SER A 423 8.11 23.96 -13.74
C SER A 423 6.92 24.58 -14.48
N GLY A 424 7.14 25.06 -15.71
CA GLY A 424 6.13 25.80 -16.46
C GLY A 424 5.77 27.17 -15.88
N ALA A 425 6.66 27.76 -15.07
CA ALA A 425 6.41 29.06 -14.46
C ALA A 425 6.29 30.18 -15.52
N PRO A 426 5.47 31.22 -15.29
CA PRO A 426 4.68 31.48 -14.08
C PRO A 426 3.31 30.77 -14.05
N PHE A 427 2.90 30.13 -15.14
CA PHE A 427 1.55 29.58 -15.28
C PHE A 427 1.35 28.24 -14.56
N GLY A 428 2.39 27.43 -14.45
CA GLY A 428 2.32 26.08 -13.92
C GLY A 428 1.59 25.10 -14.84
N TRP A 429 1.38 23.88 -14.37
CA TRP A 429 0.66 22.82 -15.08
C TRP A 429 0.11 21.75 -14.14
N ASP A 430 -0.93 21.03 -14.56
CA ASP A 430 -1.58 19.99 -13.75
C ASP A 430 -1.09 18.58 -14.12
N GLN A 431 -0.68 17.80 -13.12
CA GLN A 431 -0.34 16.38 -13.26
C GLN A 431 -1.38 15.49 -12.61
N THR A 432 -1.70 14.37 -13.24
CA THR A 432 -2.54 13.33 -12.64
C THR A 432 -1.78 12.45 -11.65
N ASN A 433 -2.39 12.18 -10.48
CA ASN A 433 -1.80 11.36 -9.43
C ASN A 433 -1.99 9.84 -9.61
N ALA A 434 -2.54 9.38 -10.74
CA ALA A 434 -2.63 7.94 -11.02
C ALA A 434 -1.27 7.25 -11.02
N TYR A 435 -0.23 7.92 -11.53
CA TYR A 435 1.13 7.37 -11.48
C TYR A 435 1.54 7.11 -10.03
N ASN A 436 1.39 8.10 -9.16
CA ASN A 436 1.71 7.99 -7.73
C ASN A 436 0.95 6.86 -7.01
N THR A 437 -0.27 6.53 -7.46
CA THR A 437 -1.01 5.35 -6.98
C THR A 437 -0.32 4.04 -7.37
N GLN A 438 0.11 3.92 -8.63
CA GLN A 438 0.68 2.68 -9.17
C GLN A 438 2.07 2.36 -8.63
N VAL A 439 2.79 3.37 -8.13
CA VAL A 439 4.13 3.23 -7.54
C VAL A 439 4.15 3.55 -6.05
N PHE A 440 2.97 3.60 -5.41
CA PHE A 440 2.81 3.98 -4.02
C PHE A 440 3.72 3.20 -3.06
N LEU A 441 3.80 1.87 -3.22
CA LEU A 441 4.59 1.03 -2.32
C LEU A 441 6.10 1.27 -2.46
N ALA A 442 6.57 1.68 -3.64
CA ALA A 442 7.97 2.02 -3.85
C ALA A 442 8.25 3.45 -3.35
N TYR A 443 7.50 4.43 -3.86
CA TYR A 443 7.89 5.84 -3.78
C TYR A 443 7.29 6.64 -2.62
N TYR A 444 6.20 6.19 -2.01
CA TYR A 444 5.72 6.86 -0.80
C TYR A 444 6.71 6.73 0.37
N PRO A 445 7.27 5.54 0.67
CA PRO A 445 8.36 5.42 1.63
C PRO A 445 9.60 6.24 1.23
N THR A 446 9.95 6.29 -0.06
CA THR A 446 11.07 7.10 -0.56
C THR A 446 10.85 8.60 -0.31
N TYR A 447 9.64 9.09 -0.59
CA TYR A 447 9.26 10.48 -0.31
C TYR A 447 9.37 10.81 1.19
N LEU A 448 8.94 9.91 2.08
CA LEU A 448 9.10 10.12 3.51
C LEU A 448 10.58 10.14 3.93
N LEU A 449 11.39 9.25 3.37
CA LEU A 449 12.82 9.20 3.63
C LEU A 449 13.57 10.42 3.07
N SER A 450 13.09 11.02 1.98
CA SER A 450 13.76 12.19 1.38
C SER A 450 13.79 13.39 2.32
N HIS A 451 12.79 13.54 3.20
CA HIS A 451 12.79 14.55 4.27
C HIS A 451 13.86 14.30 5.34
N LEU A 452 14.29 13.05 5.55
CA LEU A 452 15.24 12.66 6.60
C LEU A 452 16.69 12.62 6.11
N ILE A 453 16.92 12.06 4.92
CA ILE A 453 18.27 11.77 4.41
C ILE A 453 18.57 12.44 3.06
N GLY A 454 17.64 13.24 2.52
CA GLY A 454 17.76 13.87 1.20
C GLY A 454 17.28 12.97 0.05
N GLU A 455 16.98 13.59 -1.09
CA GLU A 455 16.29 12.94 -2.23
C GLU A 455 17.19 11.91 -2.92
N VAL A 456 18.48 12.19 -3.05
CA VAL A 456 19.47 11.28 -3.68
C VAL A 456 19.66 10.03 -2.84
N ALA A 457 19.84 10.18 -1.52
CA ALA A 457 20.04 9.06 -0.61
C ALA A 457 18.77 8.20 -0.50
N ALA A 458 17.60 8.82 -0.46
CA ALA A 458 16.32 8.12 -0.45
C ALA A 458 16.10 7.30 -1.73
N TYR A 459 16.35 7.90 -2.91
CA TYR A 459 16.27 7.19 -4.20
C TYR A 459 17.20 5.98 -4.23
N ASN A 460 18.49 6.17 -3.92
CA ASN A 460 19.47 5.09 -3.90
C ASN A 460 19.10 3.98 -2.90
N LEU A 461 18.61 4.34 -1.70
CA LEU A 461 18.18 3.36 -0.71
C LEU A 461 17.01 2.52 -1.22
N THR A 462 16.06 3.15 -1.92
CA THR A 462 14.92 2.45 -2.53
C THR A 462 15.39 1.48 -3.61
N THR A 463 16.27 1.93 -4.50
CA THR A 463 16.88 1.09 -5.54
C THR A 463 17.61 -0.12 -4.94
N LEU A 464 18.49 0.09 -3.96
CA LEU A 464 19.23 -1.00 -3.31
C LEU A 464 18.31 -1.94 -2.52
N ALA A 465 17.24 -1.41 -1.91
CA ALA A 465 16.24 -2.20 -1.23
C ALA A 465 15.50 -3.12 -2.20
N GLY A 466 15.16 -2.67 -3.42
CA GLY A 466 14.55 -3.51 -4.46
C GLY A 466 15.36 -4.77 -4.75
N PHE A 467 16.69 -4.64 -4.94
CA PHE A 467 17.57 -5.79 -5.12
C PHE A 467 17.58 -6.72 -3.89
N ALA A 468 17.79 -6.17 -2.69
CA ALA A 468 17.93 -6.97 -1.48
C ALA A 468 16.63 -7.70 -1.09
N LEU A 469 15.49 -7.00 -1.15
CA LEU A 469 14.18 -7.55 -0.83
C LEU A 469 13.74 -8.59 -1.85
N SER A 470 14.00 -8.36 -3.15
CA SER A 470 13.76 -9.35 -4.20
C SER A 470 14.50 -10.66 -3.93
N GLY A 471 15.80 -10.58 -3.64
CA GLY A 471 16.60 -11.74 -3.27
C GLY A 471 16.08 -12.46 -2.02
N LEU A 472 15.71 -11.71 -0.97
CA LEU A 472 15.18 -12.27 0.28
C LEU A 472 13.81 -12.97 0.07
N ALA A 473 12.93 -12.40 -0.74
CA ALA A 473 11.63 -13.00 -1.05
C ALA A 473 11.80 -14.28 -1.88
N MET A 474 12.74 -14.30 -2.84
CA MET A 474 13.08 -15.51 -3.60
C MET A 474 13.69 -16.60 -2.70
N TYR A 475 14.58 -16.23 -1.78
CA TYR A 475 15.10 -17.13 -0.76
C TYR A 475 13.95 -17.78 0.03
N LEU A 476 13.00 -16.97 0.51
CA LEU A 476 11.84 -17.46 1.27
C LEU A 476 10.97 -18.41 0.43
N LEU A 477 10.68 -18.07 -0.83
CA LEU A 477 9.92 -18.92 -1.75
C LEU A 477 10.58 -20.28 -1.94
N VAL A 478 11.90 -20.30 -2.17
CA VAL A 478 12.66 -21.55 -2.39
C VAL A 478 12.84 -22.36 -1.11
N ARG A 479 13.03 -21.72 0.05
CA ARG A 479 12.99 -22.42 1.34
C ARG A 479 11.62 -23.02 1.60
N MET A 480 10.57 -22.32 1.20
CA MET A 480 9.22 -22.82 1.27
C MET A 480 9.01 -24.05 0.37
N LEU A 481 9.76 -24.24 -0.73
CA LEU A 481 9.71 -25.47 -1.54
C LEU A 481 10.46 -26.67 -0.91
N GLY A 482 11.09 -26.46 0.26
CA GLY A 482 11.84 -27.48 0.99
C GLY A 482 13.25 -27.69 0.41
N CYS A 483 13.83 -26.67 -0.20
CA CYS A 483 15.24 -26.65 -0.60
C CYS A 483 16.13 -26.22 0.57
N THR A 484 17.42 -26.56 0.55
CA THR A 484 18.39 -26.16 1.58
C THR A 484 18.67 -24.66 1.54
N ALA A 485 19.22 -24.12 2.65
CA ALA A 485 19.61 -22.71 2.74
C ALA A 485 20.58 -22.28 1.62
N LEU A 486 21.53 -23.14 1.25
CA LEU A 486 22.51 -22.82 0.21
C LEU A 486 21.88 -22.77 -1.19
N VAL A 487 20.97 -23.69 -1.51
CA VAL A 487 20.22 -23.68 -2.78
C VAL A 487 19.28 -22.48 -2.86
N ALA A 488 18.66 -22.10 -1.74
CA ALA A 488 17.85 -20.87 -1.66
C ALA A 488 18.70 -19.60 -1.82
N ALA A 489 19.93 -19.58 -1.28
CA ALA A 489 20.87 -18.48 -1.47
C ALA A 489 21.31 -18.35 -2.94
N TRP A 490 21.48 -19.47 -3.65
CA TRP A 490 21.72 -19.45 -5.10
C TRP A 490 20.55 -18.82 -5.87
N ALA A 491 19.31 -19.18 -5.54
CA ALA A 491 18.14 -18.58 -6.21
C ALA A 491 17.98 -17.09 -5.89
N ALA A 492 18.30 -16.68 -4.66
CA ALA A 492 18.34 -15.27 -4.27
C ALA A 492 19.39 -14.50 -5.09
N LEU A 493 20.59 -15.06 -5.23
CA LEU A 493 21.66 -14.49 -6.07
C LEU A 493 21.17 -14.31 -7.51
N VAL A 494 20.61 -15.35 -8.14
CA VAL A 494 20.12 -15.32 -9.52
C VAL A 494 19.14 -14.16 -9.74
N LEU A 495 18.21 -13.93 -8.81
CA LEU A 495 17.26 -12.83 -8.93
C LEU A 495 17.91 -11.45 -8.70
N ILE A 496 18.90 -11.35 -7.80
CA ILE A 496 19.64 -10.09 -7.57
C ILE A 496 20.44 -9.71 -8.82
N VAL A 497 21.20 -10.64 -9.40
CA VAL A 497 22.16 -10.36 -10.49
C VAL A 497 21.60 -10.58 -11.89
N PHE A 498 20.28 -10.73 -11.98
CA PHE A 498 19.56 -10.92 -13.24
C PHE A 498 19.80 -9.72 -14.20
N PRO A 499 20.18 -9.94 -15.47
CA PRO A 499 20.55 -8.85 -16.37
C PRO A 499 19.48 -7.78 -16.55
N PHE A 500 18.22 -8.19 -16.71
CA PHE A 500 17.10 -7.27 -16.89
C PHE A 500 16.90 -6.37 -15.66
N HIS A 501 17.26 -6.89 -14.47
CA HIS A 501 17.22 -6.14 -13.22
C HIS A 501 18.21 -4.97 -13.23
N PHE A 502 19.44 -5.20 -13.69
CA PHE A 502 20.44 -4.15 -13.88
C PHE A 502 20.09 -3.20 -15.04
N ALA A 503 19.53 -3.72 -16.13
CA ALA A 503 19.14 -2.91 -17.28
C ALA A 503 18.08 -1.85 -16.94
N HIS A 504 17.30 -2.07 -15.87
CA HIS A 504 16.24 -1.18 -15.40
C HIS A 504 16.58 -0.49 -14.07
N GLU A 505 17.86 -0.40 -13.70
CA GLU A 505 18.29 0.21 -12.43
C GLU A 505 17.89 1.69 -12.26
N GLU A 506 17.56 2.35 -13.37
CA GLU A 506 17.02 3.72 -13.42
C GLU A 506 15.54 3.82 -13.03
N HIS A 507 14.84 2.68 -12.94
CA HIS A 507 13.42 2.57 -12.60
C HIS A 507 13.23 1.87 -11.25
N ALA A 508 13.51 2.56 -10.14
CA ALA A 508 13.46 1.98 -8.79
C ALA A 508 12.21 1.12 -8.51
N SER A 509 11.01 1.53 -8.93
CA SER A 509 9.76 0.77 -8.71
C SER A 509 9.74 -0.61 -9.42
N LEU A 510 10.43 -0.75 -10.56
CA LEU A 510 10.52 -2.02 -11.29
C LEU A 510 11.51 -3.01 -10.67
N LEU A 511 12.42 -2.53 -9.81
CA LEU A 511 13.40 -3.38 -9.12
C LEU A 511 12.80 -4.13 -7.92
N HIS A 512 11.60 -3.74 -7.51
CA HIS A 512 10.91 -4.36 -6.39
C HIS A 512 10.14 -5.63 -6.81
N VAL A 513 10.87 -6.61 -7.35
CA VAL A 513 10.34 -7.91 -7.83
C VAL A 513 9.87 -8.81 -6.67
N GLU A 514 10.19 -8.47 -5.42
CA GLU A 514 9.74 -9.22 -4.24
C GLU A 514 8.23 -9.40 -4.19
N VAL A 515 7.43 -8.46 -4.71
CA VAL A 515 5.97 -8.56 -4.69
C VAL A 515 5.47 -9.73 -5.55
N LEU A 516 6.15 -10.02 -6.67
CA LEU A 516 5.86 -11.19 -7.52
C LEU A 516 6.28 -12.49 -6.83
N ALA A 517 7.44 -12.50 -6.15
CA ALA A 517 7.88 -13.67 -5.38
C ALA A 517 6.93 -13.95 -4.20
N LEU A 518 6.50 -12.92 -3.47
CA LEU A 518 5.53 -12.99 -2.38
C LEU A 518 4.13 -13.42 -2.87
N LEU A 519 3.75 -13.03 -4.10
CA LEU A 519 2.54 -13.55 -4.74
C LEU A 519 2.62 -15.07 -4.92
N PHE A 520 3.73 -15.61 -5.44
CA PHE A 520 3.90 -17.06 -5.54
C PHE A 520 3.96 -17.75 -4.16
N VAL A 521 4.47 -17.07 -3.14
CA VAL A 521 4.41 -17.56 -1.75
C VAL A 521 2.95 -17.69 -1.29
N ALA A 522 2.13 -16.66 -1.50
CA ALA A 522 0.72 -16.66 -1.15
C ALA A 522 -0.06 -17.73 -1.94
N LEU A 523 0.19 -17.84 -3.24
CA LEU A 523 -0.43 -18.83 -4.13
C LEU A 523 -0.09 -20.27 -3.71
N LEU A 524 1.18 -20.56 -3.40
CA LEU A 524 1.60 -21.88 -2.96
C LEU A 524 1.03 -22.23 -1.58
N ALA A 525 0.93 -21.25 -0.68
CA ALA A 525 0.25 -21.44 0.61
C ALA A 525 -1.24 -21.74 0.40
N ALA A 526 -1.92 -21.01 -0.48
CA ALA A 526 -3.33 -21.22 -0.79
C ALA A 526 -3.59 -22.54 -1.53
N ALA A 527 -2.69 -22.97 -2.42
CA ALA A 527 -2.79 -24.23 -3.15
C ALA A 527 -2.73 -25.46 -2.23
N GLN A 528 -1.90 -25.43 -1.19
CA GLN A 528 -1.82 -26.52 -0.22
C GLN A 528 -3.08 -26.62 0.65
N ARG A 529 -3.66 -25.47 1.05
CA ARG A 529 -4.87 -25.41 1.86
C ARG A 529 -5.69 -24.18 1.47
N PRO A 530 -6.70 -24.30 0.58
CA PRO A 530 -7.46 -23.15 0.08
C PRO A 530 -8.48 -22.66 1.13
N THR A 531 -7.98 -21.97 2.17
CA THR A 531 -8.82 -21.24 3.13
C THR A 531 -9.06 -19.81 2.64
N TRP A 532 -10.19 -19.21 3.05
CA TRP A 532 -10.51 -17.83 2.67
C TRP A 532 -9.44 -16.82 3.10
N LEU A 533 -8.79 -17.05 4.25
CA LEU A 533 -7.67 -16.22 4.69
C LEU A 533 -6.48 -16.29 3.71
N ARG A 534 -6.10 -17.49 3.25
CA ARG A 534 -4.97 -17.63 2.31
C ARG A 534 -5.31 -17.11 0.92
N ILE A 535 -6.56 -17.26 0.49
CA ILE A 535 -7.06 -16.64 -0.75
C ILE A 535 -7.05 -15.10 -0.62
N ALA A 536 -7.44 -14.55 0.53
CA ALA A 536 -7.34 -13.12 0.78
C ALA A 536 -5.88 -12.63 0.74
N LEU A 537 -4.92 -13.41 1.26
CA LEU A 537 -3.49 -13.09 1.14
C LEU A 537 -3.01 -13.08 -0.32
N VAL A 538 -3.54 -13.94 -1.20
CA VAL A 538 -3.29 -13.85 -2.65
C VAL A 538 -3.81 -12.52 -3.19
N GLY A 539 -5.00 -12.09 -2.77
CA GLY A 539 -5.56 -10.78 -3.11
C GLY A 539 -4.69 -9.60 -2.67
N VAL A 540 -4.19 -9.65 -1.43
CA VAL A 540 -3.28 -8.62 -0.89
C VAL A 540 -1.96 -8.59 -1.66
N ALA A 541 -1.36 -9.74 -1.94
CA ALA A 541 -0.13 -9.81 -2.74
C ALA A 541 -0.36 -9.30 -4.18
N ASN A 542 -1.52 -9.60 -4.77
CA ASN A 542 -1.90 -9.10 -6.09
C ASN A 542 -2.07 -7.56 -6.08
N LEU A 543 -2.78 -7.01 -5.09
CA LEU A 543 -2.89 -5.55 -4.92
C LEU A 543 -1.53 -4.90 -4.69
N ALA A 544 -0.64 -5.53 -3.92
CA ALA A 544 0.73 -5.04 -3.74
C ALA A 544 1.49 -4.96 -5.07
N CYS A 545 1.27 -5.89 -6.00
CA CYS A 545 1.84 -5.80 -7.34
C CYS A 545 1.33 -4.56 -8.10
N TRP A 546 0.02 -4.26 -8.03
CA TRP A 546 -0.56 -3.05 -8.64
C TRP A 546 -0.04 -1.74 -8.06
N LEU A 547 0.27 -1.71 -6.77
CA LEU A 547 0.77 -0.54 -6.06
C LEU A 547 2.30 -0.41 -6.09
N MET A 548 3.00 -1.44 -6.54
CA MET A 548 4.45 -1.41 -6.73
C MET A 548 4.81 -0.90 -8.12
N SER A 549 4.13 -1.40 -9.14
CA SER A 549 4.27 -0.92 -10.52
C SER A 549 3.00 -1.21 -11.33
N GLY A 550 2.62 -0.27 -12.19
CA GLY A 550 1.51 -0.47 -13.15
C GLY A 550 1.71 -1.69 -14.07
N TYR A 551 2.94 -2.15 -14.28
CA TYR A 551 3.23 -3.37 -15.04
C TYR A 551 3.02 -4.66 -14.23
N PHE A 552 3.33 -4.65 -12.94
CA PHE A 552 3.23 -5.85 -12.09
C PHE A 552 1.79 -6.25 -11.79
N GLY A 553 0.85 -5.29 -11.77
CA GLY A 553 -0.57 -5.57 -11.56
C GLY A 553 -1.18 -6.58 -12.57
N PRO A 554 -1.15 -6.28 -13.89
CA PRO A 554 -1.60 -7.22 -14.91
C PRO A 554 -0.83 -8.55 -14.91
N MET A 555 0.49 -8.52 -14.72
CA MET A 555 1.32 -9.74 -14.60
C MET A 555 0.88 -10.61 -13.43
N ALA A 556 0.56 -10.00 -12.29
CA ALA A 556 0.06 -10.66 -11.10
C ALA A 556 -1.31 -11.30 -11.35
N ALA A 557 -2.24 -10.59 -12.01
CA ALA A 557 -3.55 -11.13 -12.34
C ALA A 557 -3.45 -12.36 -13.27
N VAL A 558 -2.66 -12.26 -14.35
CA VAL A 558 -2.45 -13.36 -15.30
C VAL A 558 -1.78 -14.56 -14.62
N SER A 559 -0.68 -14.33 -13.91
CA SER A 559 0.06 -15.41 -13.22
C SER A 559 -0.74 -16.06 -12.10
N THR A 560 -1.59 -15.31 -11.39
CA THR A 560 -2.51 -15.83 -10.37
C THR A 560 -3.49 -16.84 -10.96
N ILE A 561 -4.13 -16.48 -12.07
CA ILE A 561 -5.10 -17.34 -12.76
C ILE A 561 -4.37 -18.54 -13.37
N ALA A 562 -3.25 -18.33 -14.05
CA ALA A 562 -2.46 -19.39 -14.67
C ALA A 562 -1.94 -20.41 -13.64
N PHE A 563 -1.41 -19.93 -12.51
CA PHE A 563 -0.97 -20.79 -11.42
C PHE A 563 -2.11 -21.65 -10.88
N ALA A 564 -3.29 -21.04 -10.65
CA ALA A 564 -4.45 -21.78 -10.18
C ALA A 564 -4.93 -22.84 -11.18
N ILE A 565 -4.87 -22.56 -12.49
CA ILE A 565 -5.13 -23.55 -13.55
C ILE A 565 -4.13 -24.71 -13.47
N GLY A 566 -2.83 -24.42 -13.29
CA GLY A 566 -1.81 -25.46 -13.09
C GLY A 566 -2.12 -26.35 -11.88
N VAL A 567 -2.62 -25.78 -10.79
CA VAL A 567 -3.07 -26.52 -9.59
C VAL A 567 -4.29 -27.41 -9.90
N VAL A 568 -5.25 -26.93 -10.71
CA VAL A 568 -6.44 -27.73 -11.13
C VAL A 568 -6.03 -29.00 -11.86
N VAL A 569 -4.98 -28.94 -12.70
CA VAL A 569 -4.48 -30.10 -13.46
C VAL A 569 -3.97 -31.21 -12.54
N VAL A 570 -3.35 -30.85 -11.41
CA VAL A 570 -2.81 -31.82 -10.44
C VAL A 570 -3.86 -32.27 -9.43
N GLU A 571 -4.70 -31.35 -8.96
CA GLU A 571 -5.67 -31.58 -7.89
C GLU A 571 -6.93 -30.76 -8.14
N ARG A 572 -7.93 -31.40 -8.76
CA ARG A 572 -9.13 -30.72 -9.25
C ARG A 572 -9.94 -30.03 -8.15
N ARG A 573 -10.19 -30.69 -7.01
CA ARG A 573 -11.06 -30.13 -5.95
C ARG A 573 -10.48 -28.88 -5.31
N ARG A 574 -9.22 -28.92 -4.90
CA ARG A 574 -8.54 -27.76 -4.30
C ARG A 574 -8.23 -26.69 -5.35
N GLY A 575 -7.84 -27.11 -6.56
CA GLY A 575 -7.56 -26.22 -7.66
C GLY A 575 -8.77 -25.38 -8.08
N VAL A 576 -9.97 -25.96 -8.20
CA VAL A 576 -11.17 -25.19 -8.58
C VAL A 576 -11.52 -24.16 -7.51
N ARG A 577 -11.42 -24.52 -6.22
CA ARG A 577 -11.64 -23.58 -5.12
C ARG A 577 -10.63 -22.44 -5.13
N LEU A 578 -9.35 -22.76 -5.37
CA LEU A 578 -8.31 -21.75 -5.52
C LEU A 578 -8.60 -20.86 -6.73
N LEU A 579 -8.93 -21.42 -7.88
CA LEU A 579 -9.19 -20.68 -9.12
C LEU A 579 -10.33 -19.67 -8.97
N ILE A 580 -11.47 -20.10 -8.40
CA ILE A 580 -12.60 -19.20 -8.16
C ILE A 580 -12.18 -18.08 -7.19
N GLY A 581 -11.57 -18.44 -6.05
CA GLY A 581 -11.15 -17.48 -5.05
C GLY A 581 -10.10 -16.49 -5.58
N ALA A 582 -9.08 -16.99 -6.27
CA ALA A 582 -7.99 -16.24 -6.88
C ALA A 582 -8.49 -15.27 -7.95
N THR A 583 -9.45 -15.70 -8.79
CA THR A 583 -10.08 -14.84 -9.80
C THR A 583 -10.84 -13.70 -9.14
N ILE A 584 -11.67 -14.00 -8.13
CA ILE A 584 -12.43 -12.98 -7.39
C ILE A 584 -11.49 -11.94 -6.78
N VAL A 585 -10.44 -12.37 -6.07
CA VAL A 585 -9.53 -11.41 -5.41
C VAL A 585 -8.68 -10.61 -6.39
N ALA A 586 -8.28 -11.19 -7.53
CA ALA A 586 -7.57 -10.46 -8.59
C ALA A 586 -8.47 -9.40 -9.24
N VAL A 587 -9.74 -9.72 -9.48
CA VAL A 587 -10.73 -8.75 -10.00
C VAL A 587 -10.99 -7.64 -8.99
N ILE A 588 -11.10 -7.96 -7.70
CA ILE A 588 -11.25 -6.94 -6.65
C ILE A 588 -10.02 -6.02 -6.63
N ALA A 589 -8.80 -6.57 -6.66
CA ALA A 589 -7.58 -5.75 -6.65
C ALA A 589 -7.51 -4.81 -7.86
N ALA A 590 -7.79 -5.31 -9.07
CA ALA A 590 -7.86 -4.50 -10.28
C ALA A 590 -9.00 -3.45 -10.22
N GLY A 591 -10.17 -3.84 -9.69
CA GLY A 591 -11.32 -2.96 -9.53
C GLY A 591 -11.06 -1.79 -8.58
N VAL A 592 -10.32 -2.01 -7.49
CA VAL A 592 -9.91 -0.95 -6.54
C VAL A 592 -9.05 0.10 -7.24
N LEU A 593 -8.10 -0.31 -8.07
CA LEU A 593 -7.25 0.62 -8.84
C LEU A 593 -8.04 1.31 -9.96
N GLY A 594 -8.93 0.57 -10.64
CA GLY A 594 -9.80 1.12 -11.67
C GLY A 594 -10.73 2.22 -11.13
N THR A 595 -11.32 2.02 -9.95
CA THR A 595 -12.17 3.05 -9.31
C THR A 595 -11.37 4.25 -8.86
N VAL A 596 -10.16 4.06 -8.33
CA VAL A 596 -9.23 5.15 -7.97
C VAL A 596 -8.84 5.98 -9.20
N ALA A 597 -8.54 5.33 -10.32
CA ALA A 597 -8.22 6.01 -11.57
C ALA A 597 -9.40 6.85 -12.07
N VAL A 598 -10.60 6.27 -12.14
CA VAL A 598 -11.83 6.98 -12.55
C VAL A 598 -12.13 8.16 -11.61
N ALA A 599 -12.01 7.96 -10.29
CA ALA A 599 -12.24 9.01 -9.30
C ALA A 599 -11.23 10.17 -9.41
N SER A 600 -10.03 9.91 -9.93
CA SER A 600 -8.97 10.90 -10.12
C SER A 600 -9.03 11.62 -11.48
N ASN A 601 -10.10 11.40 -12.26
CA ASN A 601 -10.32 11.96 -13.59
C ASN A 601 -9.14 11.72 -14.57
N THR A 602 -8.47 10.57 -14.43
CA THR A 602 -7.22 10.24 -15.14
C THR A 602 -7.41 9.95 -16.64
N ASN A 603 -8.66 9.96 -17.11
CA ASN A 603 -8.99 9.76 -18.52
C ASN A 603 -8.71 10.98 -19.40
N ALA A 604 -8.40 12.14 -18.81
CA ALA A 604 -8.01 13.33 -19.55
C ALA A 604 -6.47 13.46 -19.61
N GLY A 605 -5.86 12.97 -20.70
CA GLY A 605 -4.54 13.49 -21.15
C GLY A 605 -3.27 12.67 -20.86
N ALA A 606 -3.32 11.53 -20.18
CA ALA A 606 -2.10 10.78 -19.81
C ALA A 606 -1.42 9.97 -20.93
N GLY A 607 -1.38 10.46 -22.18
CA GLY A 607 -0.62 9.82 -23.27
C GLY A 607 -0.97 8.33 -23.49
N LEU A 608 -2.24 7.97 -23.29
CA LEU A 608 -2.74 6.59 -23.42
C LEU A 608 -2.82 6.14 -24.88
N ASN A 609 -2.75 7.06 -25.85
CA ASN A 609 -2.65 6.72 -27.27
C ASN A 609 -1.22 6.28 -27.60
N ARG A 610 -0.91 5.03 -27.32
CA ARG A 610 0.36 4.38 -27.68
C ARG A 610 0.20 3.65 -29.01
N ALA A 611 1.26 3.50 -29.79
CA ALA A 611 1.16 2.85 -31.08
C ALA A 611 0.95 1.33 -30.89
N VAL A 612 -0.02 0.74 -31.60
CA VAL A 612 -0.21 -0.73 -31.58
C VAL A 612 1.06 -1.47 -32.03
N GLY A 613 1.87 -0.82 -32.90
CA GLY A 613 3.16 -1.34 -33.36
C GLY A 613 4.18 -1.60 -32.24
N ASP A 614 4.04 -0.94 -31.09
CA ASP A 614 4.91 -1.11 -29.93
C ASP A 614 4.91 -2.56 -29.42
N LEU A 615 3.76 -3.26 -29.53
CA LEU A 615 3.63 -4.68 -29.16
C LEU A 615 4.53 -5.60 -30.00
N ARG A 616 4.90 -5.18 -31.22
CA ARG A 616 5.83 -5.93 -32.07
C ARG A 616 7.27 -5.56 -31.78
N VAL A 617 7.54 -4.29 -31.49
CA VAL A 617 8.89 -3.75 -31.19
C VAL A 617 9.41 -4.30 -29.88
N PHE A 618 8.63 -4.19 -28.80
CA PHE A 618 9.02 -4.61 -27.45
C PHE A 618 8.72 -6.09 -27.15
N GLY A 619 8.34 -6.89 -28.14
CA GLY A 619 8.06 -8.31 -27.96
C GLY A 619 9.33 -9.15 -27.90
N ILE A 620 9.43 -10.02 -26.89
CA ILE A 620 10.61 -10.88 -26.65
C ILE A 620 10.81 -11.87 -27.80
N ARG A 621 12.05 -11.97 -28.29
CA ARG A 621 12.52 -12.99 -29.23
C ARG A 621 13.24 -14.13 -28.50
N PRO A 622 13.33 -15.33 -29.09
CA PRO A 622 14.13 -16.42 -28.52
C PRO A 622 15.60 -16.05 -28.27
N ALA A 623 16.18 -15.19 -29.11
CA ALA A 623 17.55 -14.71 -28.94
C ALA A 623 17.70 -13.90 -27.64
N ASP A 624 16.73 -13.06 -27.29
CA ASP A 624 16.73 -12.21 -26.11
C ASP A 624 16.81 -13.02 -24.81
N LEU A 625 16.23 -14.23 -24.81
CA LEU A 625 16.23 -15.15 -23.66
C LEU A 625 17.50 -16.00 -23.53
N LEU A 626 18.24 -16.19 -24.63
CA LEU A 626 19.30 -17.19 -24.75
C LEU A 626 20.69 -16.61 -24.99
N VAL A 627 20.81 -15.41 -25.56
CA VAL A 627 22.10 -14.79 -25.85
C VAL A 627 22.48 -13.87 -24.68
N PRO A 628 23.71 -13.96 -24.14
CA PRO A 628 24.15 -13.05 -23.09
C PRO A 628 24.15 -11.58 -23.57
N PRO A 629 23.84 -10.63 -22.68
CA PRO A 629 23.80 -9.21 -23.03
C PRO A 629 25.19 -8.63 -23.30
N SER A 630 25.25 -7.55 -24.10
CA SER A 630 26.44 -6.69 -24.18
C SER A 630 26.73 -6.05 -22.81
N GLY A 631 28.00 -6.00 -22.41
CA GLY A 631 28.41 -5.48 -21.10
C GLY A 631 28.40 -6.51 -19.97
N ASN A 632 28.20 -7.80 -20.28
CA ASN A 632 28.40 -8.90 -19.34
C ASN A 632 29.84 -8.92 -18.81
N ILE A 633 30.04 -9.25 -17.54
CA ILE A 633 31.36 -9.16 -16.89
C ILE A 633 32.43 -10.08 -17.49
N VAL A 634 32.05 -11.16 -18.17
CA VAL A 634 32.99 -12.09 -18.82
C VAL A 634 33.15 -11.78 -20.31
N LEU A 635 32.03 -11.60 -21.00
CA LEU A 635 32.02 -11.40 -22.46
C LEU A 635 32.30 -9.96 -22.87
N GLY A 636 32.18 -9.00 -21.93
CA GLY A 636 32.31 -7.57 -22.19
C GLY A 636 31.39 -7.12 -23.32
N ASP A 637 31.95 -6.33 -24.24
CA ASP A 637 31.22 -5.78 -25.38
C ASP A 637 31.38 -6.62 -26.66
N ARG A 638 31.89 -7.86 -26.57
CA ARG A 638 32.10 -8.74 -27.74
C ARG A 638 30.83 -9.04 -28.54
N LEU A 639 29.67 -8.93 -27.90
CA LEU A 639 28.36 -9.16 -28.52
C LEU A 639 27.67 -7.85 -28.95
N GLU A 640 28.34 -6.70 -28.89
CA GLU A 640 27.74 -5.41 -29.24
C GLU A 640 27.28 -5.36 -30.70
N SER A 641 28.06 -5.91 -31.64
CA SER A 641 27.67 -5.97 -33.06
C SER A 641 26.43 -6.85 -33.29
N PHE A 642 26.33 -7.97 -32.57
CA PHE A 642 25.15 -8.83 -32.58
C PHE A 642 23.92 -8.06 -32.09
N TRP A 643 24.01 -7.45 -30.91
CA TRP A 643 22.87 -6.74 -30.32
C TRP A 643 22.49 -5.49 -31.12
N SER A 644 23.43 -4.76 -31.70
CA SER A 644 23.14 -3.64 -32.59
C SER A 644 22.33 -4.04 -33.82
N ALA A 645 22.55 -5.24 -34.36
CA ALA A 645 21.76 -5.76 -35.48
C ALA A 645 20.39 -6.33 -35.04
N HIS A 646 20.22 -6.64 -33.76
CA HIS A 646 19.05 -7.34 -33.21
C HIS A 646 18.29 -6.49 -32.17
N GLN A 647 18.23 -5.17 -32.30
CA GLN A 647 17.42 -4.34 -31.38
C GLN A 647 15.94 -4.29 -31.74
N HIS A 648 15.58 -4.62 -32.99
CA HIS A 648 14.20 -4.63 -33.50
C HIS A 648 13.43 -3.31 -33.32
N GLY A 649 14.13 -2.18 -33.15
CA GLY A 649 13.56 -0.86 -32.86
C GLY A 649 13.34 -0.56 -31.38
N ALA A 650 13.71 -1.46 -30.46
CA ALA A 650 13.65 -1.26 -29.01
C ALA A 650 14.96 -0.67 -28.47
N THR A 651 14.90 -0.08 -27.27
CA THR A 651 16.10 0.41 -26.56
C THR A 651 16.94 -0.77 -26.07
N ARG A 652 18.25 -0.54 -25.86
CA ARG A 652 19.16 -1.59 -25.34
C ARG A 652 18.65 -2.22 -24.05
N ALA A 653 18.16 -1.41 -23.12
CA ALA A 653 17.63 -1.89 -21.84
C ALA A 653 16.46 -2.88 -21.99
N GLU A 654 15.58 -2.64 -22.98
CA GLU A 654 14.37 -3.45 -23.19
C GLU A 654 14.65 -4.77 -23.95
N VAL A 655 15.84 -4.94 -24.53
CA VAL A 655 16.23 -6.19 -25.24
C VAL A 655 17.06 -7.13 -24.34
N ILE A 656 17.58 -6.67 -23.20
CA ILE A 656 18.42 -7.45 -22.27
C ILE A 656 17.58 -8.43 -21.41
N ASN A 657 17.00 -9.46 -22.04
CA ASN A 657 16.07 -10.41 -21.39
C ASN A 657 16.70 -11.80 -21.08
N TYR A 658 18.01 -11.85 -20.90
CA TYR A 658 18.74 -13.12 -20.79
C TYR A 658 18.45 -13.85 -19.47
N LEU A 659 17.90 -15.07 -19.53
CA LEU A 659 17.48 -15.86 -18.37
C LEU A 659 18.58 -16.70 -17.71
N GLY A 660 19.73 -16.89 -18.40
CA GLY A 660 20.83 -17.73 -17.93
C GLY A 660 20.76 -19.18 -18.40
N TRP A 661 21.82 -19.66 -19.04
CA TRP A 661 21.91 -21.05 -19.48
C TRP A 661 21.86 -22.03 -18.31
N LEU A 662 22.57 -21.74 -17.21
CA LEU A 662 22.54 -22.62 -16.05
C LEU A 662 21.15 -22.66 -15.41
N THR A 663 20.48 -21.52 -15.29
CA THR A 663 19.11 -21.43 -14.76
C THR A 663 18.14 -22.27 -15.60
N ILE A 664 18.16 -22.13 -16.93
CA ILE A 664 17.33 -22.91 -17.84
C ILE A 664 17.66 -24.41 -17.73
N ALA A 665 18.94 -24.78 -17.76
CA ALA A 665 19.37 -26.17 -17.68
C ALA A 665 18.91 -26.84 -16.38
N LEU A 666 19.04 -26.16 -15.23
CA LEU A 666 18.59 -26.66 -13.94
C LEU A 666 17.06 -26.80 -13.87
N ALA A 667 16.31 -25.86 -14.47
CA ALA A 667 14.86 -25.98 -14.57
C ALA A 667 14.45 -27.22 -15.40
N VAL A 668 15.13 -27.45 -16.53
CA VAL A 668 14.92 -28.66 -17.34
C VAL A 668 15.25 -29.94 -16.56
N VAL A 669 16.35 -29.97 -15.79
CA VAL A 669 16.69 -31.10 -14.91
C VAL A 669 15.53 -31.42 -13.95
N TRP A 670 14.89 -30.40 -13.37
CA TRP A 670 13.73 -30.59 -12.51
C TRP A 670 12.52 -31.14 -13.26
N LEU A 671 12.21 -30.60 -14.45
CA LEU A 671 11.08 -31.06 -15.26
C LEU A 671 11.26 -32.51 -15.73
N VAL A 672 12.47 -32.90 -16.15
CA VAL A 672 12.80 -34.28 -16.51
C VAL A 672 12.71 -35.20 -15.29
N TYR A 673 13.18 -34.76 -14.12
CA TYR A 673 13.01 -35.50 -12.87
C TYR A 673 11.53 -35.69 -12.52
N CYS A 674 10.71 -34.65 -12.67
CA CYS A 674 9.26 -34.71 -12.47
C CYS A 674 8.58 -35.68 -13.43
N TRP A 675 8.90 -35.63 -14.72
CA TRP A 675 8.31 -36.51 -15.71
C TRP A 675 8.59 -37.98 -15.41
N ARG A 676 9.83 -38.31 -15.00
CA ARG A 676 10.23 -39.70 -14.70
C ARG A 676 9.71 -40.22 -13.36
N ARG A 677 9.49 -39.34 -12.37
CA ARG A 677 9.22 -39.73 -10.97
C ARG A 677 8.01 -39.03 -10.36
N TRP A 678 7.04 -38.63 -11.17
CA TRP A 678 5.88 -37.87 -10.72
C TRP A 678 5.19 -38.43 -9.46
N PRO A 679 4.94 -39.76 -9.34
CA PRO A 679 4.29 -40.32 -8.15
C PRO A 679 5.13 -40.22 -6.87
N GLU A 680 6.46 -40.22 -6.97
CA GLU A 680 7.38 -40.13 -5.83
C GLU A 680 7.50 -38.71 -5.26
N ILE A 681 7.05 -37.71 -6.02
CA ILE A 681 7.20 -36.30 -5.63
C ILE A 681 6.11 -35.92 -4.63
N GLY A 682 6.55 -35.42 -3.48
CA GLY A 682 5.66 -34.88 -2.45
C GLY A 682 4.68 -33.86 -3.03
N GLU A 683 3.42 -33.96 -2.60
CA GLU A 683 2.28 -33.21 -3.16
C GLU A 683 2.55 -31.72 -3.31
N ARG A 684 3.14 -31.10 -2.28
CA ARG A 684 3.52 -29.69 -2.27
C ARG A 684 4.34 -29.28 -3.50
N ARG A 685 5.33 -30.10 -3.88
CA ARG A 685 6.19 -29.83 -5.02
C ARG A 685 5.47 -30.06 -6.34
N ARG A 686 4.59 -31.06 -6.44
CA ARG A 686 3.76 -31.27 -7.64
C ARG A 686 2.86 -30.06 -7.91
N LEU A 687 2.16 -29.57 -6.89
CA LEU A 687 1.31 -28.37 -7.00
C LEU A 687 2.13 -27.14 -7.38
N ALA A 688 3.28 -26.94 -6.73
CA ALA A 688 4.18 -25.83 -7.06
C ALA A 688 4.70 -25.90 -8.49
N THR A 689 5.20 -27.07 -8.93
CA THR A 689 5.72 -27.26 -10.30
C THR A 689 4.64 -26.96 -11.34
N ALA A 690 3.44 -27.53 -11.20
CA ALA A 690 2.38 -27.31 -12.17
C ALA A 690 1.92 -25.85 -12.22
N GLY A 691 1.77 -25.21 -11.05
CA GLY A 691 1.41 -23.79 -10.98
C GLY A 691 2.49 -22.86 -11.56
N LEU A 692 3.77 -23.07 -11.21
CA LEU A 692 4.89 -22.26 -11.71
C LEU A 692 5.11 -22.44 -13.22
N VAL A 693 5.00 -23.68 -13.72
CA VAL A 693 5.08 -23.95 -15.17
C VAL A 693 3.93 -23.25 -15.91
N ALA A 694 2.70 -23.34 -15.40
CA ALA A 694 1.56 -22.65 -16.02
C ALA A 694 1.74 -21.13 -16.01
N ALA A 695 2.24 -20.55 -14.91
CA ALA A 695 2.54 -19.13 -14.82
C ALA A 695 3.67 -18.70 -15.77
N PHE A 696 4.74 -19.49 -15.91
CA PHE A 696 5.83 -19.24 -16.85
C PHE A 696 5.34 -19.28 -18.30
N VAL A 697 4.56 -20.30 -18.68
CA VAL A 697 4.01 -20.43 -20.04
C VAL A 697 3.06 -19.28 -20.35
N ALA A 698 2.17 -18.92 -19.42
CA ALA A 698 1.28 -17.77 -19.60
C ALA A 698 2.09 -16.47 -19.74
N GLY A 699 3.07 -16.23 -18.87
CA GLY A 699 3.96 -15.07 -18.96
C GLY A 699 4.67 -15.00 -20.31
N LEU A 700 5.19 -16.13 -20.80
CA LEU A 700 5.89 -16.18 -22.08
C LEU A 700 4.97 -15.83 -23.25
N LEU A 701 3.74 -16.36 -23.26
CA LEU A 701 2.75 -16.05 -24.29
C LEU A 701 2.38 -14.56 -24.33
N PHE A 702 2.37 -13.87 -23.18
CA PHE A 702 2.15 -12.43 -23.12
C PHE A 702 3.41 -11.60 -23.41
N ALA A 703 4.60 -12.17 -23.22
CA ALA A 703 5.87 -11.54 -23.57
C ALA A 703 6.16 -11.57 -25.09
N LEU A 704 5.53 -12.49 -25.81
CA LEU A 704 5.73 -12.66 -27.24
C LEU A 704 5.25 -11.44 -28.05
N PRO A 705 5.94 -11.11 -29.14
CA PRO A 705 5.56 -10.06 -30.08
C PRO A 705 4.15 -10.30 -30.64
N SER A 706 3.36 -9.23 -30.77
CA SER A 706 2.03 -9.32 -31.37
C SER A 706 1.88 -8.43 -32.61
N PRO A 707 1.49 -8.99 -33.78
CA PRO A 707 1.26 -10.40 -34.05
C PRO A 707 2.57 -11.20 -34.21
N LEU A 708 2.54 -12.49 -33.86
CA LEU A 708 3.59 -13.46 -34.16
C LEU A 708 3.13 -14.33 -35.32
N LEU A 709 3.86 -14.33 -36.44
CA LEU A 709 3.50 -15.06 -37.67
C LEU A 709 2.06 -14.77 -38.15
N GLY A 710 1.59 -13.53 -37.99
CA GLY A 710 0.23 -13.11 -38.36
C GLY A 710 -0.85 -13.39 -37.31
N ILE A 711 -0.55 -14.15 -36.25
CA ILE A 711 -1.49 -14.48 -35.18
C ILE A 711 -1.38 -13.43 -34.06
N PRO A 712 -2.48 -12.79 -33.62
CA PRO A 712 -2.46 -11.90 -32.47
C PRO A 712 -2.18 -12.69 -31.18
N MET A 713 -1.16 -12.27 -30.42
CA MET A 713 -0.84 -12.88 -29.13
C MET A 713 -1.76 -12.33 -28.03
N PRO A 714 -1.91 -13.03 -26.88
CA PRO A 714 -2.79 -12.61 -25.78
C PRO A 714 -2.56 -11.17 -25.28
N ALA A 715 -1.33 -10.67 -25.37
CA ALA A 715 -0.99 -9.28 -25.04
C ALA A 715 -1.80 -8.25 -25.84
N ARG A 716 -2.24 -8.57 -27.06
CA ARG A 716 -3.11 -7.69 -27.87
C ARG A 716 -4.45 -7.43 -27.19
N LEU A 717 -5.00 -8.44 -26.53
CA LEU A 717 -6.25 -8.30 -25.77
C LEU A 717 -6.04 -7.38 -24.56
N LEU A 718 -4.97 -7.60 -23.80
CA LEU A 718 -4.63 -6.75 -22.65
C LEU A 718 -4.45 -5.29 -23.07
N TYR A 719 -3.71 -5.04 -24.15
CA TYR A 719 -3.52 -3.71 -24.71
C TYR A 719 -4.84 -3.04 -25.12
N ALA A 720 -5.83 -3.80 -25.62
CA ALA A 720 -7.13 -3.24 -25.99
C ALA A 720 -7.90 -2.66 -24.78
N PHE A 721 -7.67 -3.19 -23.58
CA PHE A 721 -8.25 -2.67 -22.34
C PHE A 721 -7.33 -1.66 -21.65
N VAL A 722 -6.01 -1.83 -21.77
CA VAL A 722 -5.00 -1.00 -21.11
C VAL A 722 -3.90 -0.64 -22.12
N PRO A 723 -4.11 0.37 -22.99
CA PRO A 723 -3.14 0.74 -24.04
C PRO A 723 -1.76 1.18 -23.50
N ALA A 724 -1.69 1.61 -22.24
CA ALA A 724 -0.44 1.89 -21.55
C ALA A 724 0.49 0.66 -21.47
N PHE A 725 -0.09 -0.55 -21.49
CA PHE A 725 0.64 -1.80 -21.42
C PHE A 725 1.15 -2.22 -22.81
N ARG A 726 2.26 -1.60 -23.24
CA ARG A 726 2.83 -1.75 -24.60
C ARG A 726 4.20 -2.44 -24.65
N VAL A 727 4.93 -2.43 -23.54
CA VAL A 727 6.31 -2.90 -23.46
C VAL A 727 6.32 -4.34 -22.96
N LEU A 728 6.40 -5.31 -23.87
CA LEU A 728 6.22 -6.73 -23.57
C LEU A 728 7.48 -7.42 -23.01
N SER A 729 8.66 -6.86 -23.23
CA SER A 729 9.94 -7.28 -22.63
C SER A 729 9.88 -7.34 -21.11
N ARG A 730 9.15 -6.42 -20.48
CA ARG A 730 9.01 -6.35 -19.01
C ARG A 730 8.35 -7.57 -18.37
N TRP A 731 7.72 -8.45 -19.15
CA TRP A 731 7.26 -9.76 -18.65
C TRP A 731 8.41 -10.65 -18.17
N ASP A 732 9.64 -10.35 -18.52
CA ASP A 732 10.82 -11.10 -18.10
C ASP A 732 11.00 -11.15 -16.58
N PHE A 733 10.57 -10.10 -15.85
CA PHE A 733 10.48 -10.12 -14.39
C PHE A 733 9.59 -11.27 -13.87
N LEU A 734 8.46 -11.52 -14.53
CA LEU A 734 7.59 -12.65 -14.18
C LEU A 734 8.23 -13.98 -14.58
N LEU A 735 8.86 -14.05 -15.75
CA LEU A 735 9.49 -15.26 -16.27
C LEU A 735 10.58 -15.76 -15.31
N ILE A 736 11.52 -14.91 -14.92
CA ILE A 736 12.59 -15.30 -13.99
C ILE A 736 12.04 -15.65 -12.61
N THR A 737 11.00 -14.95 -12.14
CA THR A 737 10.38 -15.22 -10.84
C THR A 737 9.68 -16.59 -10.81
N ALA A 738 9.14 -17.05 -11.94
CA ALA A 738 8.58 -18.40 -12.07
C ALA A 738 9.65 -19.47 -12.36
N LEU A 739 10.70 -19.14 -13.11
CA LEU A 739 11.75 -20.06 -13.55
C LEU A 739 12.77 -20.38 -12.43
N ALA A 740 13.23 -19.37 -11.68
CA ALA A 740 14.27 -19.54 -10.66
C ALA A 740 13.88 -20.56 -9.56
N PRO A 741 12.64 -20.63 -9.05
CA PRO A 741 12.23 -21.69 -8.13
C PRO A 741 12.22 -23.10 -8.75
N LEU A 742 11.89 -23.23 -10.05
CA LEU A 742 11.97 -24.51 -10.77
C LEU A 742 13.43 -24.94 -10.93
N ALA A 743 14.31 -24.01 -11.28
CA ALA A 743 15.75 -24.24 -11.36
C ALA A 743 16.35 -24.62 -10.00
N ALA A 744 15.93 -23.97 -8.92
CA ALA A 744 16.36 -24.29 -7.56
C ALA A 744 15.95 -25.70 -7.14
N LEU A 745 14.77 -26.18 -7.55
CA LEU A 745 14.36 -27.57 -7.34
C LEU A 745 15.26 -28.55 -8.12
N GLY A 746 15.71 -28.18 -9.32
CA GLY A 746 16.68 -28.95 -10.10
C GLY A 746 18.04 -29.02 -9.41
N LEU A 747 18.56 -27.88 -8.94
CA LEU A 747 19.78 -27.83 -8.15
C LEU A 747 19.65 -28.62 -6.84
N GLN A 748 18.47 -28.63 -6.22
CA GLN A 748 18.18 -29.43 -5.04
C GLN A 748 18.24 -30.94 -5.31
N VAL A 749 17.88 -31.39 -6.53
CA VAL A 749 18.05 -32.79 -6.95
C VAL A 749 19.54 -33.12 -7.05
N VAL A 750 20.34 -32.25 -7.66
CA VAL A 750 21.80 -32.40 -7.75
C VAL A 750 22.44 -32.43 -6.34
N TRP A 751 22.07 -31.49 -5.47
CA TRP A 751 22.49 -31.47 -4.07
C TRP A 751 22.24 -32.80 -3.37
N ARG A 752 21.03 -33.37 -3.50
CA ARG A 752 20.68 -34.65 -2.85
C ARG A 752 21.41 -35.85 -3.43
N ALA A 753 21.78 -35.79 -4.71
CA ALA A 753 22.58 -36.83 -5.32
C ALA A 753 24.03 -36.80 -4.78
N LEU A 754 24.62 -35.60 -4.71
CA LEU A 754 26.01 -35.42 -4.25
C LEU A 754 26.16 -35.55 -2.73
N ALA A 755 25.17 -35.08 -1.95
CA ALA A 755 25.20 -35.14 -0.49
C ALA A 755 25.16 -36.58 0.05
N ARG A 756 24.68 -37.55 -0.75
CA ARG A 756 24.81 -38.99 -0.43
C ARG A 756 26.27 -39.47 -0.43
N ARG A 757 27.15 -38.80 -1.17
CA ARG A 757 28.60 -39.08 -1.22
C ARG A 757 29.37 -38.20 -0.25
N SER A 758 29.17 -36.88 -0.32
CA SER A 758 29.80 -35.90 0.56
C SER A 758 29.02 -34.60 0.57
N VAL A 759 28.74 -34.07 1.76
CA VAL A 759 28.10 -32.76 1.94
C VAL A 759 29.00 -31.64 1.41
N ALA A 760 30.33 -31.78 1.56
CA ALA A 760 31.29 -30.80 1.02
C ALA A 760 31.25 -30.74 -0.51
N LEU A 761 31.12 -31.89 -1.18
CA LEU A 761 30.96 -31.95 -2.64
C LEU A 761 29.64 -31.30 -3.09
N ALA A 762 28.56 -31.53 -2.36
CA ALA A 762 27.28 -30.89 -2.65
C ALA A 762 27.33 -29.36 -2.45
N ALA A 763 28.01 -28.89 -1.39
CA ALA A 763 28.27 -27.48 -1.14
C ALA A 763 29.12 -26.84 -2.23
N ALA A 764 30.22 -27.50 -2.62
CA ALA A 764 31.09 -27.04 -3.71
C ALA A 764 30.31 -26.92 -5.03
N ALA A 765 29.41 -27.85 -5.33
CA ALA A 765 28.58 -27.78 -6.54
C ALA A 765 27.62 -26.59 -6.56
N VAL A 766 27.00 -26.26 -5.42
CA VAL A 766 26.13 -25.07 -5.32
C VAL A 766 26.95 -23.79 -5.37
N LEU A 767 28.11 -23.74 -4.71
CA LEU A 767 29.01 -22.58 -4.79
C LEU A 767 29.51 -22.37 -6.22
N LEU A 768 29.86 -23.44 -6.93
CA LEU A 768 30.21 -23.37 -8.35
C LEU A 768 29.04 -22.85 -9.18
N ALA A 769 27.81 -23.34 -8.91
CA ALA A 769 26.61 -22.81 -9.57
C ALA A 769 26.40 -21.31 -9.28
N MET A 770 26.69 -20.83 -8.06
CA MET A 770 26.64 -19.41 -7.73
C MET A 770 27.67 -18.60 -8.52
N VAL A 771 28.91 -19.10 -8.63
CA VAL A 771 29.97 -18.44 -9.42
C VAL A 771 29.58 -18.41 -10.90
N VAL A 772 29.13 -19.52 -11.47
CA VAL A 772 28.72 -19.59 -12.89
C VAL A 772 27.53 -18.67 -13.15
N SER A 773 26.49 -18.69 -12.31
CA SER A 773 25.35 -17.78 -12.42
C SER A 773 25.77 -16.31 -12.30
N PHE A 774 26.66 -15.98 -11.36
CA PHE A 774 27.18 -14.61 -11.24
C PHE A 774 27.92 -14.18 -12.51
N LEU A 775 28.79 -15.03 -13.05
CA LEU A 775 29.57 -14.74 -14.26
C LEU A 775 28.70 -14.62 -15.53
N GLU A 776 27.70 -15.50 -15.69
CA GLU A 776 26.84 -15.49 -16.89
C GLU A 776 25.79 -14.38 -16.86
N LEU A 777 25.24 -14.04 -15.68
CA LEU A 777 24.12 -13.10 -15.55
C LEU A 777 24.55 -11.66 -15.27
N SER A 778 25.66 -11.44 -14.56
CA SER A 778 25.96 -10.09 -14.09
C SER A 778 26.42 -9.16 -15.23
N LEU A 779 25.83 -7.97 -15.26
CA LEU A 779 26.39 -6.79 -15.93
C LEU A 779 27.31 -6.06 -14.94
N HIS A 780 28.18 -5.17 -15.42
CA HIS A 780 28.99 -4.32 -14.53
C HIS A 780 28.08 -3.46 -13.64
N PRO A 781 27.91 -3.81 -12.34
CA PRO A 781 26.97 -3.13 -11.47
C PRO A 781 27.50 -1.74 -11.14
N ALA A 782 26.62 -0.75 -10.99
CA ALA A 782 26.97 0.63 -10.68
C ALA A 782 27.91 1.31 -11.70
N LYS A 783 28.04 0.77 -12.92
CA LYS A 783 28.73 1.46 -14.03
C LYS A 783 27.93 2.70 -14.48
N PRO A 784 26.60 2.65 -14.66
CA PRO A 784 25.78 3.85 -14.86
C PRO A 784 25.65 4.57 -13.53
N ARG A 785 26.46 5.61 -13.34
CA ARG A 785 26.37 6.47 -12.17
C ARG A 785 26.85 7.87 -12.48
N PHE A 786 26.28 8.84 -11.78
CA PHE A 786 26.64 10.23 -11.91
C PHE A 786 26.80 10.88 -10.54
N ARG A 787 27.84 11.71 -10.35
CA ARG A 787 28.01 12.49 -9.12
C ARG A 787 27.33 13.84 -9.26
N SER A 788 26.31 14.07 -8.42
CA SER A 788 25.62 15.35 -8.28
C SER A 788 26.37 16.38 -7.42
N THR A 789 27.57 16.04 -6.92
CA THR A 789 28.38 16.93 -6.08
C THR A 789 29.87 16.83 -6.45
N PRO A 790 30.57 17.96 -6.68
CA PRO A 790 30.05 19.33 -6.69
C PRO A 790 29.08 19.57 -7.86
N ALA A 791 28.16 20.52 -7.68
CA ALA A 791 27.31 20.97 -8.77
C ALA A 791 28.15 21.73 -9.82
N PRO A 792 27.77 21.67 -11.11
CA PRO A 792 28.42 22.48 -12.13
C PRO A 792 28.35 23.98 -11.82
N ALA A 793 29.38 24.72 -12.23
CA ALA A 793 29.60 26.09 -11.81
C ALA A 793 28.53 27.06 -12.35
N GLU A 794 27.98 26.76 -13.51
CA GLU A 794 26.89 27.47 -14.17
C GLU A 794 25.62 27.50 -13.31
N PHE A 795 25.20 26.35 -12.77
CA PHE A 795 24.03 26.28 -11.88
C PHE A 795 24.27 26.94 -10.51
N GLU A 796 25.52 26.93 -10.02
CA GLU A 796 25.89 27.67 -8.80
C GLU A 796 25.91 29.20 -9.05
N ALA A 797 26.29 29.65 -10.25
CA ALA A 797 26.30 31.06 -10.60
C ALA A 797 24.89 31.66 -10.67
N VAL A 798 23.86 30.86 -11.01
CA VAL A 798 22.45 31.28 -10.99
C VAL A 798 22.06 31.83 -9.61
N LYS A 799 22.58 31.29 -8.51
CA LYS A 799 22.29 31.79 -7.14
C LYS A 799 22.72 33.25 -6.92
N LYS A 800 23.69 33.75 -7.70
CA LYS A 800 24.21 35.12 -7.60
C LYS A 800 23.37 36.12 -8.41
N THR A 801 22.38 35.67 -9.17
CA THR A 801 21.48 36.51 -9.97
C THR A 801 20.29 37.02 -9.15
N PRO A 802 19.60 38.11 -9.56
CA PRO A 802 18.41 38.61 -8.87
C PRO A 802 17.30 37.56 -8.73
N PRO A 803 16.58 37.50 -7.60
CA PRO A 803 15.54 36.50 -7.37
C PRO A 803 14.38 36.60 -8.36
N GLY A 804 13.95 35.47 -8.91
CA GLY A 804 12.87 35.39 -9.90
C GLY A 804 12.82 34.04 -10.62
N VAL A 805 12.15 34.00 -11.77
CA VAL A 805 12.05 32.82 -12.64
C VAL A 805 13.33 32.69 -13.48
N LEU A 806 13.73 31.46 -13.79
CA LEU A 806 14.87 31.13 -14.64
C LEU A 806 14.37 30.50 -15.95
N ALA A 807 14.91 30.97 -17.08
CA ALA A 807 14.73 30.33 -18.38
C ALA A 807 16.05 29.65 -18.79
N GLU A 808 16.04 28.33 -18.93
CA GLU A 808 17.19 27.54 -19.37
C GLU A 808 17.04 27.19 -20.85
N TYR A 809 18.00 27.60 -21.68
CA TYR A 809 18.01 27.35 -23.12
C TYR A 809 18.99 26.22 -23.47
N PRO A 810 18.71 25.39 -24.51
CA PRO A 810 17.51 25.37 -25.34
C PRO A 810 16.22 25.17 -24.53
N LEU A 811 15.17 25.92 -24.88
CA LEU A 811 13.97 26.01 -24.06
C LEU A 811 13.05 24.82 -24.33
N GLY A 812 13.12 23.80 -23.50
CA GLY A 812 12.29 22.59 -23.63
C GLY A 812 12.25 21.75 -22.35
N TYR A 813 11.80 20.50 -22.48
CA TYR A 813 11.80 19.55 -21.37
C TYR A 813 13.20 18.94 -21.18
N SER A 814 13.75 19.03 -19.96
CA SER A 814 15.03 18.42 -19.60
C SER A 814 15.05 18.00 -18.12
N ASP A 815 15.29 16.71 -17.89
CA ASP A 815 15.47 16.18 -16.53
C ASP A 815 16.75 16.69 -15.88
N VAL A 816 17.74 17.11 -16.68
CA VAL A 816 18.99 17.70 -16.17
C VAL A 816 18.74 19.07 -15.54
N PHE A 817 17.97 19.94 -16.21
CA PHE A 817 17.60 21.24 -15.65
C PHE A 817 16.75 21.08 -14.38
N ARG A 818 15.80 20.14 -14.38
CA ARG A 818 15.01 19.82 -13.17
C ARG A 818 15.88 19.26 -12.04
N LEU A 819 16.87 18.43 -12.35
CA LEU A 819 17.80 17.89 -11.36
C LEU A 819 18.61 19.00 -10.67
N TRP A 820 19.08 19.99 -11.44
CA TRP A 820 19.86 21.11 -10.92
C TRP A 820 19.02 22.23 -10.31
N GLN A 821 17.71 22.21 -10.53
CA GLN A 821 16.76 23.04 -9.78
C GLN A 821 16.90 22.88 -8.27
N ARG A 822 17.30 21.69 -7.81
CA ARG A 822 17.59 21.39 -6.40
C ARG A 822 18.74 22.21 -5.83
N VAL A 823 19.65 22.67 -6.68
CA VAL A 823 20.80 23.47 -6.30
C VAL A 823 20.41 24.94 -6.19
N HIS A 824 19.84 25.52 -7.24
CA HIS A 824 19.55 26.97 -7.28
C HIS A 824 18.15 27.36 -6.77
N GLY A 825 17.23 26.42 -6.65
CA GLY A 825 15.88 26.62 -6.09
C GLY A 825 14.96 27.54 -6.90
N ARG A 826 15.32 27.84 -8.16
CA ARG A 826 14.55 28.75 -9.03
C ARG A 826 13.39 28.02 -9.67
N ARG A 827 12.24 28.69 -9.83
CA ARG A 827 11.18 28.21 -10.73
C ARG A 827 11.66 28.32 -12.18
N LEU A 828 11.32 27.33 -12.99
CA LEU A 828 11.74 27.22 -14.38
C LEU A 828 10.58 27.54 -15.33
N VAL A 829 10.86 28.29 -16.39
CA VAL A 829 9.95 28.40 -17.55
C VAL A 829 9.80 27.02 -18.24
N ASN A 830 10.85 26.22 -18.19
CA ASN A 830 10.95 24.88 -18.77
C ASN A 830 10.01 23.87 -18.11
N GLY A 831 9.86 22.70 -18.76
CA GLY A 831 9.33 21.49 -18.15
C GLY A 831 7.81 21.33 -18.14
N ALA A 832 7.06 22.27 -18.72
CA ALA A 832 5.62 22.11 -18.90
C ALA A 832 5.29 21.04 -19.95
N PRO A 833 4.24 20.23 -19.75
CA PRO A 833 3.81 19.22 -20.72
C PRO A 833 3.20 19.88 -21.96
N PRO A 834 3.33 19.24 -23.14
CA PRO A 834 2.78 19.73 -24.39
C PRO A 834 1.28 20.05 -24.31
N GLY A 835 0.88 21.19 -24.88
CA GLY A 835 -0.52 21.62 -24.94
C GLY A 835 -1.07 22.28 -23.67
N SER A 836 -0.23 22.46 -22.64
CA SER A 836 -0.57 23.30 -21.50
C SER A 836 -0.47 24.80 -21.84
N ALA A 837 -1.05 25.66 -21.00
CA ALA A 837 -0.90 27.11 -21.14
C ALA A 837 0.57 27.55 -21.02
N ALA A 838 1.31 26.93 -20.10
CA ALA A 838 2.74 27.13 -19.93
C ALA A 838 3.54 26.73 -21.17
N ASP A 839 3.21 25.59 -21.80
CA ASP A 839 3.84 25.16 -23.04
C ASP A 839 3.53 26.11 -24.22
N THR A 840 2.29 26.59 -24.32
CA THR A 840 1.92 27.58 -25.34
C THR A 840 2.72 28.89 -25.17
N ALA A 841 2.91 29.34 -23.93
CA ALA A 841 3.74 30.51 -23.64
C ALA A 841 5.23 30.25 -23.97
N ARG A 842 5.75 29.08 -23.61
CA ARG A 842 7.12 28.65 -23.92
C ARG A 842 7.42 28.70 -25.43
N MET A 843 6.48 28.26 -26.27
CA MET A 843 6.63 28.27 -27.73
C MET A 843 6.84 29.66 -28.33
N MET A 844 6.48 30.74 -27.62
CA MET A 844 6.70 32.13 -28.05
C MET A 844 8.06 32.68 -27.58
N LEU A 845 8.83 31.91 -26.81
CA LEU A 845 10.06 32.35 -26.13
C LEU A 845 11.28 31.52 -26.56
N LEU A 846 11.19 30.74 -27.63
CA LEU A 846 12.15 29.69 -27.98
C LEU A 846 13.58 30.19 -28.25
N ASP A 847 13.75 31.44 -28.69
CA ASP A 847 15.05 32.05 -28.93
C ASP A 847 15.17 33.40 -28.19
N PRO A 848 16.11 33.51 -27.22
CA PRO A 848 16.25 34.72 -26.42
C PRO A 848 16.84 35.89 -27.21
N ALA A 849 17.44 35.64 -28.39
CA ALA A 849 18.00 36.69 -29.24
C ALA A 849 16.92 37.43 -30.06
N GLN A 850 15.74 36.83 -30.27
CA GLN A 850 14.69 37.41 -31.08
C GLN A 850 14.16 38.76 -30.51
N PRO A 851 13.74 39.70 -31.38
CA PRO A 851 13.10 40.93 -30.93
C PRO A 851 11.80 40.64 -30.16
N GLY A 852 11.62 41.28 -29.00
CA GLY A 852 10.44 41.10 -28.15
C GLY A 852 10.54 39.96 -27.10
N THR A 853 11.46 39.00 -27.27
CA THR A 853 11.60 37.88 -26.32
C THR A 853 12.10 38.34 -24.97
N ALA A 854 13.08 39.25 -24.92
CA ALA A 854 13.65 39.76 -23.66
C ALA A 854 12.58 40.49 -22.82
N GLU A 855 11.75 41.29 -23.48
CA GLU A 855 10.64 42.03 -22.87
C GLU A 855 9.56 41.06 -22.37
N ALA A 856 9.23 40.02 -23.16
CA ALA A 856 8.28 38.99 -22.78
C ALA A 856 8.78 38.13 -21.59
N LEU A 857 10.05 37.73 -21.60
CA LEU A 857 10.70 37.03 -20.48
C LEU A 857 10.63 37.88 -19.20
N SER A 858 10.97 39.17 -19.30
CA SER A 858 10.90 40.10 -18.18
C SER A 858 9.46 40.27 -17.66
N LEU A 859 8.47 40.37 -18.55
CA LEU A 859 7.04 40.43 -18.20
C LEU A 859 6.56 39.19 -17.44
N LEU A 860 7.09 38.02 -17.79
CA LEU A 860 6.81 36.74 -17.11
C LEU A 860 7.59 36.55 -15.80
N GLY A 861 8.36 37.55 -15.38
CA GLY A 861 9.12 37.53 -14.14
C GLY A 861 10.44 36.74 -14.23
N VAL A 862 10.95 36.51 -15.44
CA VAL A 862 12.28 35.90 -15.65
C VAL A 862 13.35 36.92 -15.31
N THR A 863 14.25 36.55 -14.39
CA THR A 863 15.34 37.42 -13.92
C THR A 863 16.71 36.92 -14.32
N ALA A 864 16.81 35.68 -14.80
CA ALA A 864 18.02 35.07 -15.29
C ALA A 864 17.72 34.16 -16.49
N VAL A 865 18.67 34.10 -17.40
CA VAL A 865 18.66 33.21 -18.57
C VAL A 865 19.95 32.41 -18.57
N GLY A 866 19.84 31.08 -18.61
CA GLY A 866 20.97 30.17 -18.83
C GLY A 866 20.97 29.69 -20.29
N ILE A 867 22.13 29.62 -20.93
CA ILE A 867 22.26 29.08 -22.30
C ILE A 867 23.22 27.92 -22.23
N ASN A 868 22.74 26.70 -22.43
CA ASN A 868 23.52 25.47 -22.38
C ASN A 868 23.53 24.79 -23.76
N PRO A 869 24.47 25.15 -24.68
CA PRO A 869 24.44 24.69 -26.07
C PRO A 869 24.54 23.16 -26.24
N GLY A 870 25.15 22.48 -25.26
CA GLY A 870 25.31 21.02 -25.24
C GLY A 870 24.24 20.27 -24.42
N ALA A 871 23.20 20.95 -23.93
CA ALA A 871 22.20 20.30 -23.10
C ALA A 871 21.34 19.31 -23.90
N HIS A 872 21.05 18.16 -23.29
CA HIS A 872 20.10 17.19 -23.82
C HIS A 872 18.69 17.65 -23.47
N VAL A 873 18.04 18.33 -24.42
CA VAL A 873 16.72 18.93 -24.28
C VAL A 873 15.90 18.60 -25.52
N ASP A 874 14.62 18.26 -25.33
CA ASP A 874 13.66 18.22 -26.43
C ASP A 874 13.29 19.67 -26.80
N ALA A 875 14.08 20.25 -27.70
CA ALA A 875 13.98 21.65 -28.08
C ALA A 875 13.72 21.80 -29.58
N GLU A 876 12.74 22.63 -29.92
CA GLU A 876 12.34 22.91 -31.29
C GLU A 876 13.32 23.87 -31.98
N VAL A 877 13.96 24.75 -31.20
CA VAL A 877 14.88 25.79 -31.69
C VAL A 877 16.09 25.88 -30.77
N LEU A 878 17.28 25.98 -31.37
CA LEU A 878 18.51 26.26 -30.65
C LEU A 878 18.63 27.77 -30.38
N PRO A 879 19.11 28.17 -29.19
CA PRO A 879 19.20 29.59 -28.82
C PRO A 879 20.21 30.34 -29.68
N GLY A 880 19.87 31.57 -30.06
CA GLY A 880 20.81 32.50 -30.67
C GLY A 880 21.89 32.98 -29.69
N ASN A 881 23.01 33.45 -30.23
CA ASN A 881 24.10 34.00 -29.42
C ASN A 881 23.73 35.39 -28.86
N LEU A 882 23.75 35.54 -27.54
CA LEU A 882 23.46 36.81 -26.86
C LEU A 882 24.69 37.72 -26.67
N ALA A 883 25.86 37.33 -27.19
CA ALA A 883 27.08 38.11 -27.02
C ALA A 883 26.94 39.53 -27.59
N GLY A 884 27.05 40.54 -26.72
CA GLY A 884 26.98 41.96 -27.10
C GLY A 884 25.57 42.55 -27.15
N ASP A 885 24.52 41.77 -26.83
CA ASP A 885 23.17 42.29 -26.70
C ASP A 885 23.03 43.14 -25.43
N ARG A 886 22.63 44.41 -25.58
CA ARG A 886 22.49 45.37 -24.48
C ARG A 886 21.32 45.06 -23.54
N ARG A 887 20.38 44.19 -23.95
CA ARG A 887 19.22 43.77 -23.16
C ARG A 887 19.60 42.81 -22.03
N TYR A 888 20.75 42.13 -22.16
CA TYR A 888 21.23 41.14 -21.20
C TYR A 888 22.55 41.58 -20.56
N LYS A 889 22.74 41.21 -19.29
CA LYS A 889 24.01 41.40 -18.58
C LYS A 889 24.66 40.03 -18.37
N LEU A 890 25.84 39.82 -18.94
CA LEU A 890 26.60 38.59 -18.75
C LEU A 890 27.01 38.43 -17.29
N VAL A 891 26.65 37.28 -16.69
CA VAL A 891 26.98 36.94 -15.29
C VAL A 891 28.22 36.04 -15.22
N GLY A 892 28.35 35.11 -16.17
CA GLY A 892 29.48 34.19 -16.29
C GLY A 892 29.45 33.51 -17.65
N ARG A 893 30.59 32.97 -18.06
CA ARG A 893 30.71 32.07 -19.21
C ARG A 893 31.64 30.94 -18.80
N PHE A 894 31.22 29.70 -19.05
CA PHE A 894 31.87 28.50 -18.53
C PHE A 894 32.57 27.71 -19.64
N PRO A 895 33.50 26.79 -19.30
CA PRO A 895 34.35 26.10 -20.28
C PRO A 895 33.60 25.26 -21.31
N ASP A 896 32.40 24.80 -20.99
CA ASP A 896 31.48 24.05 -21.85
C ASP A 896 30.64 24.95 -22.78
N GLY A 897 30.82 26.27 -22.68
CA GLY A 897 30.10 27.27 -23.47
C GLY A 897 28.81 27.76 -22.82
N ALA A 898 28.51 27.33 -21.58
CA ALA A 898 27.37 27.78 -20.80
C ALA A 898 27.48 29.23 -20.31
#